data_AF-A0AAD5YUR3-F1
#
_entry.id   AF-A0AAD5YUR3-F1
#
_cell.length_a   1.000
_cell.length_b   1.000
_cell.length_c   1.000
_cell.angle_alpha   90.00
_cell.angle_beta   90.00
_cell.angle_gamma   90.00
#
_symmetry.space_group_name_H-M   'P 1'
#
loop_
_entity.id
_entity.type
_entity.pdbx_description
1 polymer ?
#
loop_
_entity_poly.entity_id
_entity_poly.type
_entity_poly.pdbx_seq_one_letter_code
_entity_poly.pdbx_strand_id
1 'polypeptide(L)'
;MQLALDYDRNTIADRCMALMEDHLVLTPRPTSGFFANSNNILFNGQVNMISQTYQSIESSRVVIQYLAEKGQPAAIHDSSYRTYPPRCHDDTRTLLRREIVDWVNNSSRTERIRWYMGPAGIGKSAIAQTLAEVFGSNGQLGASFFFSRPGHLDDPMTVIPTLAYQLAMKNDLYKQIITQRLTDDPLILSKHYALQFHELIVEPFRTISTTSSMQPGQTPLLIILDGLDECKGKDSQCEIIHLILDHARRVKHFPLLWLILSRPEWHLKALLSDRDSPSICKKTEISVHDEAQMDAQRLLEGALTEVRNQYAGCLPTDWPPRRDVHRLVEAASGHLGFASFLARFIADPEVGDPERQFRICVRIASGLGVDQGTRVNPLSTLDHLYSQILSDIPPDDLMLATRIMGLSILFSGLTTQDQASFLSITYASYCRALKQLHSVVYVPTLNEVSPKPLEFYHASFPDFLQDPVRSGQFYLSQDTMKYNFIIQSLRWMKKHGKKPPQGHEHVYRLASWAAWYFIPRIPDYLFSGVMKELVTFDFTILKDPQPPVFAEFIRWLSVIAPSHNLLVRLSKAPPGSAHSPTMLVEYMAGSERLNAWISDYSPKHKDKHSPLTLHFLLGKPLQATRASTIILPPLESSPSFLITRNNKSYKHQYANIYFVRLRLLRQFLEKNALVRWKNVSGNPVLVSRVLDVVKGQLCYIVGTVYMEMPLKPNVMEDIARDHSIPPPPPPKKFYSDNDSVMLEDESGRIRLVGDVLKGKNLVTGVIISALGAETPEGNFEVVDICFAGMAPQAHGEDIEEDAMDVDLVADATSEDEWIGFISGLDVGSTTPTDAQIQMLTEYLTGEEGGEEDQLGAAKISRLIIAGNSLTASALADKIETPSYAERKAKKRGLDPTTFEVNPIYDLSAHLLDIARVMPVHVLPGPGDPSGIIMPQQPFPKAIFGEASTKFDTFYLESNPAYINMASSSRPNCRRSILVNSGQPLNDMFKYLPTPPITRLSILESTLKWRHMSPTAPDTLWCHPYFTEDPFILKETPHIYVVGAQPNFATKLVTEETRGGEKIRSRIVLLPSFSKSGMLVTVNMRTLEVRCVDFAVDGMMTAEAEDALPGTSIVYLFCSLIELSSADAERPKSPSQTVPILSAPDPSGESDMMDSQQD
;
A
#
# COMPACT_ATOMS: atom_id res chain seq x y z
N MET A 1 -2.34 66.77 23.37
CA MET A 1 -0.96 66.47 23.83
C MET A 1 -0.86 64.97 23.99
N GLN A 2 -0.57 64.18 22.96
CA GLN A 2 0.60 64.20 22.08
C GLN A 2 1.91 64.07 22.90
N LEU A 3 2.40 62.83 22.93
CA LEU A 3 3.80 62.36 22.97
C LEU A 3 4.76 62.92 24.04
N ALA A 4 5.32 62.04 24.88
CA ALA A 4 6.69 61.50 24.71
C ALA A 4 7.31 61.01 26.04
N LEU A 5 7.87 59.78 26.00
CA LEU A 5 9.11 59.28 26.65
C LEU A 5 9.07 59.14 28.19
N ASP A 6 9.50 58.05 28.85
CA ASP A 6 10.58 57.11 28.57
C ASP A 6 10.56 55.88 29.54
N TYR A 7 11.15 54.75 29.10
CA TYR A 7 11.70 53.60 29.88
C TYR A 7 10.75 52.64 30.65
N ASP A 8 10.92 51.31 30.73
CA ASP A 8 12.01 50.39 30.36
C ASP A 8 11.48 48.93 30.18
N ARG A 9 12.22 48.11 29.43
CA ARG A 9 11.82 46.86 28.77
C ARG A 9 12.12 45.56 29.56
N ASN A 10 12.26 45.60 30.88
CA ASN A 10 12.79 44.46 31.66
C ASN A 10 11.84 43.79 32.68
N THR A 11 10.54 44.11 32.71
CA THR A 11 9.63 43.57 33.75
C THR A 11 8.78 42.36 33.32
N ILE A 12 8.98 41.83 32.11
CA ILE A 12 8.21 40.69 31.58
C ILE A 12 8.98 39.36 31.67
N ALA A 13 10.31 39.39 31.77
CA ALA A 13 11.12 38.18 31.97
C ALA A 13 10.95 37.58 33.38
N ASP A 14 10.80 38.42 34.41
CA ASP A 14 10.75 37.95 35.81
C ASP A 14 9.40 37.38 36.26
N ARG A 15 8.29 37.68 35.55
CA ARG A 15 6.96 37.13 35.88
C ARG A 15 6.66 35.79 35.19
N CYS A 16 7.41 35.42 34.16
CA CYS A 16 7.25 34.13 33.48
C CYS A 16 8.04 32.99 34.16
N MET A 17 8.97 33.29 35.06
CA MET A 17 9.72 32.27 35.82
C MET A 17 9.04 31.83 37.13
N ALA A 18 7.94 32.46 37.55
CA ALA A 18 7.29 32.21 38.86
C ALA A 18 6.04 31.31 38.82
N LEU A 19 5.73 30.65 37.69
CA LEU A 19 4.56 29.75 37.54
C LEU A 19 4.91 28.36 37.00
N MET A 20 6.19 28.00 36.92
CA MET A 20 6.65 26.64 36.61
C MET A 20 7.48 26.09 37.77
N GLU A 21 6.84 25.81 38.91
CA GLU A 21 7.39 24.95 39.95
C GLU A 21 6.28 24.54 40.92
N ASP A 22 5.65 23.37 40.65
CA ASP A 22 5.31 22.37 41.67
C ASP A 22 4.56 21.19 41.01
N HIS A 23 5.31 20.13 40.66
CA HIS A 23 5.15 18.84 41.33
C HIS A 23 6.30 17.87 41.00
N LEU A 24 7.01 17.50 42.09
CA LEU A 24 8.01 16.44 42.28
C LEU A 24 9.48 16.77 41.95
N VAL A 25 10.03 17.75 42.67
CA VAL A 25 11.44 17.74 43.08
C VAL A 25 11.54 17.06 44.45
N LEU A 26 12.35 15.99 44.53
CA LEU A 26 12.79 15.40 45.78
C LEU A 26 13.70 16.40 46.51
N THR A 27 13.28 16.88 47.67
CA THR A 27 14.10 17.76 48.53
C THR A 27 15.32 17.00 49.08
N PRO A 28 16.55 17.56 49.04
CA PRO A 28 17.68 17.01 49.77
C PRO A 28 17.52 17.26 51.28
N ARG A 29 17.73 16.22 52.09
CA ARG A 29 17.90 16.36 53.55
C ARG A 29 19.15 17.22 53.83
N PRO A 30 19.16 18.07 54.86
CA PRO A 30 20.38 18.79 55.25
C PRO A 30 21.38 17.78 55.81
N THR A 31 22.46 17.52 55.08
CA THR A 31 23.64 16.87 55.65
C THR A 31 24.32 17.86 56.59
N SER A 32 24.25 17.58 57.89
CA SER A 32 25.09 18.21 58.93
C SER A 32 26.56 17.82 58.68
N GLY A 33 27.24 18.56 57.80
CA GLY A 33 28.68 18.44 57.57
C GLY A 33 29.46 19.34 58.53
N PHE A 34 30.58 18.84 59.04
CA PHE A 34 31.40 19.37 60.14
C PHE A 34 31.83 20.87 60.08
N PHE A 35 31.58 21.62 59.01
CA PHE A 35 32.15 22.96 58.77
C PHE A 35 31.18 24.06 58.30
N ALA A 36 29.86 23.88 58.46
CA ALA A 36 28.91 24.94 58.13
C ALA A 36 29.09 26.14 59.09
N ASN A 37 29.42 27.32 58.53
CA ASN A 37 29.73 28.61 59.18
C ASN A 37 31.19 28.93 59.52
N SER A 38 32.16 28.26 58.89
CA SER A 38 33.58 28.64 59.01
C SER A 38 34.11 29.30 57.73
N ASN A 39 34.76 30.46 57.86
CA ASN A 39 35.48 31.14 56.78
C ASN A 39 36.99 31.12 57.10
N ASN A 40 37.82 30.80 56.10
CA ASN A 40 39.28 30.56 56.14
C ASN A 40 39.76 29.25 56.79
N ILE A 41 39.40 28.10 56.21
CA ILE A 41 40.09 26.83 56.50
C ILE A 41 40.99 26.46 55.32
N LEU A 42 42.29 26.30 55.59
CA LEU A 42 43.29 25.83 54.64
C LEU A 42 43.60 24.35 54.94
N PHE A 43 43.23 23.43 54.05
CA PHE A 43 43.60 22.02 54.19
C PHE A 43 44.91 21.73 53.44
N ASN A 44 46.01 21.65 54.20
CA ASN A 44 47.23 20.98 53.76
C ASN A 44 47.15 19.50 54.17
N GLY A 45 46.82 18.62 53.23
CA GLY A 45 46.93 17.16 53.41
C GLY A 45 45.72 16.35 52.93
N GLN A 46 46.00 15.18 52.35
CA GLN A 46 45.07 14.27 51.68
C GLN A 46 43.85 13.87 52.52
N VAL A 47 42.65 13.98 51.95
CA VAL A 47 41.43 13.32 52.45
C VAL A 47 40.86 12.44 51.34
N ASN A 48 40.85 11.13 51.58
CA ASN A 48 40.37 10.09 50.68
C ASN A 48 38.94 9.62 51.06
N MET A 49 38.10 9.48 50.03
CA MET A 49 37.01 8.49 49.82
C MET A 49 35.96 8.21 50.92
N ILE A 50 34.83 8.93 50.91
CA ILE A 50 33.47 8.41 51.29
C ILE A 50 32.34 8.98 50.40
N SER A 51 32.52 10.14 49.74
CA SER A 51 31.46 10.80 48.95
C SER A 51 31.07 10.09 47.63
N GLN A 52 32.02 9.40 46.97
CA GLN A 52 31.78 8.80 45.64
C GLN A 52 30.82 7.59 45.66
N THR A 53 30.72 6.87 46.79
CA THR A 53 29.88 5.67 46.87
C THR A 53 28.38 6.00 47.03
N TYR A 54 28.03 7.10 47.68
CA TYR A 54 26.61 7.50 47.84
C TYR A 54 26.00 8.05 46.54
N GLN A 55 26.77 8.85 45.78
CA GLN A 55 26.31 9.38 44.49
C GLN A 55 26.11 8.30 43.42
N SER A 56 26.94 7.25 43.39
CA SER A 56 26.79 6.16 42.40
C SER A 56 25.58 5.27 42.68
N ILE A 57 25.22 5.04 43.95
CA ILE A 57 24.06 4.24 44.35
C ILE A 57 22.74 4.96 44.00
N GLU A 58 22.69 6.28 44.20
CA GLU A 58 21.50 7.09 43.90
C GLU A 58 21.29 7.24 42.39
N SER A 59 22.36 7.51 41.62
CA SER A 59 22.32 7.54 40.15
C SER A 59 21.88 6.19 39.55
N SER A 60 22.40 5.06 40.06
CA SER A 60 21.99 3.73 39.58
C SER A 60 20.51 3.44 39.86
N ARG A 61 19.96 3.88 41.00
CA ARG A 61 18.52 3.71 41.28
C ARG A 61 17.64 4.49 40.32
N VAL A 62 17.99 5.75 40.04
CA VAL A 62 17.24 6.61 39.11
C VAL A 62 17.25 6.03 37.70
N VAL A 63 18.40 5.58 37.21
CA VAL A 63 18.51 5.00 35.86
C VAL A 63 17.70 3.71 35.73
N ILE A 64 17.74 2.83 36.73
CA ILE A 64 16.95 1.59 36.71
C ILE A 64 15.45 1.87 36.76
N GLN A 65 15.02 2.87 37.53
CA GLN A 65 13.64 3.30 37.52
C GLN A 65 13.23 3.86 36.16
N TYR A 66 14.08 4.68 35.53
CA TYR A 66 13.82 5.22 34.20
C TYR A 66 13.72 4.13 33.12
N LEU A 67 14.55 3.08 33.20
CA LEU A 67 14.43 1.88 32.36
C LEU A 67 13.11 1.14 32.56
N ALA A 68 12.64 1.04 33.81
CA ALA A 68 11.34 0.41 34.11
C ALA A 68 10.15 1.24 33.60
N GLU A 69 10.25 2.58 33.65
CA GLU A 69 9.24 3.51 33.14
C GLU A 69 9.14 3.52 31.61
N LYS A 70 10.27 3.33 30.91
CA LYS A 70 10.31 3.25 29.43
C LYS A 70 10.11 1.83 28.88
N GLY A 71 10.30 0.81 29.72
CA GLY A 71 9.98 -0.57 29.41
C GLY A 71 8.50 -0.89 29.68
N GLN A 72 8.18 -2.18 29.61
CA GLN A 72 6.85 -2.73 29.84
C GLN A 72 6.95 -3.86 30.90
N PRO A 73 7.00 -3.52 32.20
CA PRO A 73 7.09 -4.53 33.27
C PRO A 73 5.94 -5.55 33.28
N ALA A 74 4.79 -5.22 32.67
CA ALA A 74 3.66 -6.13 32.49
C ALA A 74 3.98 -7.34 31.58
N ALA A 75 4.97 -7.23 30.70
CA ALA A 75 5.37 -8.28 29.74
C ALA A 75 6.35 -9.31 30.32
N ILE A 76 6.79 -9.15 31.57
CA ILE A 76 7.74 -10.05 32.23
C ILE A 76 6.99 -11.27 32.79
N HIS A 77 7.61 -12.47 32.74
CA HIS A 77 6.97 -13.74 33.15
C HIS A 77 6.40 -13.76 34.57
N ASP A 78 6.99 -13.03 35.52
CA ASP A 78 6.63 -12.97 36.95
C ASP A 78 5.84 -11.70 37.32
N SER A 79 5.37 -10.96 36.31
CA SER A 79 4.57 -9.76 36.52
C SER A 79 3.23 -10.06 37.16
N SER A 80 2.79 -9.21 38.08
CA SER A 80 1.46 -9.30 38.69
C SER A 80 0.32 -9.07 37.69
N TYR A 81 0.62 -8.52 36.50
CA TYR A 81 -0.31 -8.42 35.36
C TYR A 81 -0.62 -9.80 34.76
N ARG A 82 0.21 -10.82 35.03
CA ARG A 82 0.03 -12.19 34.58
C ARG A 82 -0.43 -13.06 35.76
N THR A 83 -1.59 -12.75 36.34
CA THR A 83 -2.05 -13.38 37.61
C THR A 83 -2.30 -14.88 37.50
N TYR A 84 -2.65 -15.36 36.30
CA TYR A 84 -2.82 -16.78 35.99
C TYR A 84 -2.24 -17.09 34.60
N PRO A 85 -0.90 -17.07 34.45
CA PRO A 85 -0.29 -17.27 33.15
C PRO A 85 -0.52 -18.73 32.72
N PRO A 86 -0.70 -18.99 31.42
CA PRO A 86 -0.82 -20.36 30.94
C PRO A 86 0.46 -21.12 31.31
N ARG A 87 0.34 -22.27 31.96
CA ARG A 87 1.44 -23.17 32.30
C ARG A 87 1.22 -24.51 31.64
N CYS A 88 2.31 -25.19 31.29
CA CYS A 88 2.20 -26.60 30.94
C CYS A 88 1.78 -27.39 32.19
N HIS A 89 0.81 -28.28 32.05
CA HIS A 89 0.57 -29.30 33.07
C HIS A 89 1.82 -30.19 33.18
N ASP A 90 2.13 -30.70 34.36
CA ASP A 90 3.39 -31.40 34.65
C ASP A 90 3.69 -32.53 33.66
N ASP A 91 2.66 -33.28 33.27
CA ASP A 91 2.72 -34.41 32.33
C ASP A 91 2.54 -34.04 30.84
N THR A 92 2.52 -32.75 30.48
CA THR A 92 2.32 -32.29 29.09
C THR A 92 3.58 -31.66 28.51
N ARG A 93 3.79 -31.85 27.20
CA ARG A 93 4.96 -31.35 26.44
C ARG A 93 6.31 -31.70 27.08
N THR A 94 6.38 -32.85 27.74
CA THR A 94 7.53 -33.25 28.56
C THR A 94 8.78 -33.48 27.72
N LEU A 95 8.65 -34.05 26.51
CA LEU A 95 9.76 -34.25 25.59
C LEU A 95 10.33 -32.92 25.09
N LEU A 96 9.45 -32.02 24.65
CA LEU A 96 9.84 -30.70 24.14
C LEU A 96 10.51 -29.84 25.21
N ARG A 97 9.94 -29.81 26.43
CA ARG A 97 10.53 -29.10 27.58
C ARG A 97 11.92 -29.64 27.91
N ARG A 98 12.08 -30.97 27.92
CA ARG A 98 13.37 -31.63 28.16
C ARG A 98 14.38 -31.26 27.08
N GLU A 99 13.99 -31.30 25.80
CA GLU A 99 14.88 -30.92 24.70
C GLU A 99 15.42 -29.49 24.83
N ILE A 100 14.57 -28.54 25.27
CA ILE A 100 14.99 -27.14 25.47
C ILE A 100 15.93 -27.03 26.68
N VAL A 101 15.64 -27.74 27.78
CA VAL A 101 16.52 -27.79 28.95
C VAL A 101 17.89 -28.38 28.60
N ASP A 102 17.92 -29.49 27.87
CA ASP A 102 19.14 -30.14 27.42
C ASP A 102 19.93 -29.22 26.49
N TRP A 103 19.27 -28.50 25.60
CA TRP A 103 19.91 -27.50 24.74
C TRP A 103 20.54 -26.35 25.52
N VAL A 104 19.83 -25.80 26.51
CA VAL A 104 20.36 -24.70 27.34
C VAL A 104 21.54 -25.16 28.20
N ASN A 105 21.63 -26.44 28.54
CA ASN A 105 22.73 -26.97 29.33
C ASN A 105 23.87 -27.60 28.50
N ASN A 106 23.69 -27.76 27.18
CA ASN A 106 24.71 -28.38 26.33
C ASN A 106 25.91 -27.45 26.06
N SER A 107 27.08 -27.75 26.62
CA SER A 107 28.33 -26.99 26.41
C SER A 107 28.86 -27.07 24.97
N SER A 108 28.47 -28.08 24.19
CA SER A 108 28.90 -28.32 22.80
C SER A 108 27.95 -27.77 21.73
N ARG A 109 26.91 -27.02 22.14
CA ARG A 109 25.90 -26.47 21.21
C ARG A 109 26.53 -25.57 20.14
N THR A 110 25.98 -25.64 18.93
CA THR A 110 26.39 -24.75 17.82
C THR A 110 25.36 -23.65 17.60
N GLU A 111 24.09 -23.97 17.83
CA GLU A 111 22.97 -23.07 17.69
C GLU A 111 22.79 -22.16 18.92
N ARG A 112 22.64 -20.85 18.65
CA ARG A 112 22.42 -19.81 19.67
C ARG A 112 20.97 -19.34 19.72
N ILE A 113 20.20 -19.63 18.67
CA ILE A 113 18.80 -19.27 18.54
C ILE A 113 18.00 -20.57 18.35
N ARG A 114 16.93 -20.74 19.12
CA ARG A 114 15.89 -21.72 18.84
C ARG A 114 14.58 -21.00 18.56
N TRP A 115 14.02 -21.29 17.41
CA TRP A 115 12.72 -20.77 17.01
C TRP A 115 11.71 -21.91 16.95
N TYR A 116 10.74 -21.87 17.86
CA TYR A 116 9.61 -22.79 17.87
C TYR A 116 8.39 -22.14 17.23
N MET A 117 7.90 -22.74 16.16
CA MET A 117 6.74 -22.27 15.43
C MET A 117 5.56 -23.21 15.66
N GLY A 118 4.35 -22.66 15.65
CA GLY A 118 3.14 -23.49 15.61
C GLY A 118 1.87 -22.67 15.53
N PRO A 119 0.73 -23.29 15.17
CA PRO A 119 -0.56 -22.61 15.10
C PRO A 119 -1.01 -22.07 16.47
N ALA A 120 -2.06 -21.23 16.46
CA ALA A 120 -2.67 -20.73 17.69
C ALA A 120 -3.25 -21.88 18.52
N GLY A 121 -3.27 -21.73 19.86
CA GLY A 121 -3.87 -22.74 20.76
C GLY A 121 -3.05 -24.02 20.98
N ILE A 122 -1.86 -24.16 20.41
CA ILE A 122 -1.01 -25.36 20.55
C ILE A 122 -0.22 -25.43 21.88
N GLY A 123 -0.23 -24.35 22.67
CA GLY A 123 0.44 -24.26 23.98
C GLY A 123 1.81 -23.56 24.01
N LYS A 124 2.17 -22.76 22.99
CA LYS A 124 3.47 -22.03 22.94
C LYS A 124 3.72 -21.17 24.17
N SER A 125 2.80 -20.27 24.50
CA SER A 125 2.92 -19.39 25.67
C SER A 125 3.00 -20.16 26.98
N ALA A 126 2.35 -21.33 27.07
CA ALA A 126 2.45 -22.22 28.22
C ALA A 126 3.84 -22.84 28.37
N ILE A 127 4.46 -23.22 27.25
CA ILE A 127 5.86 -23.71 27.22
C ILE A 127 6.80 -22.58 27.62
N ALA A 128 6.65 -21.40 27.05
CA ALA A 128 7.47 -20.23 27.35
C ALA A 128 7.40 -19.83 28.83
N GLN A 129 6.20 -19.78 29.42
CA GLN A 129 6.00 -19.46 30.83
C GLN A 129 6.65 -20.50 31.74
N THR A 130 6.39 -21.79 31.52
CA THR A 130 6.97 -22.86 32.35
C THR A 130 8.49 -22.87 32.27
N LEU A 131 9.08 -22.64 31.08
CA LEU A 131 10.53 -22.55 30.94
C LEU A 131 11.10 -21.30 31.60
N ALA A 132 10.43 -20.16 31.51
CA ALA A 132 10.85 -18.94 32.20
C ALA A 132 10.92 -19.17 33.71
N GLU A 133 9.91 -19.80 34.32
CA GLU A 133 9.90 -20.14 35.75
C GLU A 133 11.04 -21.11 36.12
N VAL A 134 11.24 -22.17 35.33
CA VAL A 134 12.30 -23.19 35.55
C VAL A 134 13.71 -22.58 35.44
N PHE A 135 13.99 -21.78 34.41
CA PHE A 135 15.30 -21.14 34.27
C PHE A 135 15.47 -19.95 35.21
N GLY A 136 14.37 -19.31 35.62
CA GLY A 136 14.32 -18.29 36.64
C GLY A 136 14.79 -18.82 37.99
N SER A 137 14.28 -19.98 38.42
CA SER A 137 14.71 -20.65 39.66
C SER A 137 16.16 -21.14 39.58
N ASN A 138 16.64 -21.51 38.39
CA ASN A 138 18.02 -21.97 38.18
C ASN A 138 19.03 -20.81 38.01
N GLY A 139 18.57 -19.55 38.01
CA GLY A 139 19.43 -18.38 37.79
C GLY A 139 20.00 -18.26 36.37
N GLN A 140 19.48 -19.01 35.39
CA GLN A 140 19.92 -19.03 34.00
C GLN A 140 19.04 -18.17 33.07
N LEU A 141 17.87 -17.73 33.54
CA LEU A 141 17.02 -16.78 32.80
C LEU A 141 17.62 -15.37 32.87
N GLY A 142 18.04 -14.84 31.73
CA GLY A 142 18.50 -13.46 31.59
C GLY A 142 17.34 -12.48 31.51
N ALA A 143 16.41 -12.71 30.59
CA ALA A 143 15.22 -11.86 30.41
C ALA A 143 14.09 -12.62 29.71
N SER A 144 12.87 -12.12 29.87
CA SER A 144 11.67 -12.64 29.22
C SER A 144 10.77 -11.50 28.75
N PHE A 145 10.15 -11.65 27.58
CA PHE A 145 9.15 -10.73 27.07
C PHE A 145 8.02 -11.52 26.42
N PHE A 146 6.81 -11.32 26.91
CA PHE A 146 5.60 -11.95 26.39
C PHE A 146 4.73 -10.92 25.70
N PHE A 147 4.73 -10.97 24.37
CA PHE A 147 3.86 -10.15 23.55
C PHE A 147 2.41 -10.59 23.73
N SER A 148 1.51 -9.61 23.74
CA SER A 148 0.07 -9.84 23.85
C SER A 148 -0.67 -8.69 23.22
N ARG A 149 -1.36 -8.94 22.10
CA ARG A 149 -2.27 -7.95 21.50
C ARG A 149 -3.42 -7.58 22.45
N PRO A 150 -4.13 -8.53 23.08
CA PRO A 150 -5.19 -8.22 24.04
C PRO A 150 -4.70 -7.44 25.27
N GLY A 151 -3.46 -7.69 25.70
CA GLY A 151 -2.83 -6.99 26.83
C GLY A 151 -2.10 -5.71 26.45
N HIS A 152 -2.08 -5.33 25.16
CA HIS A 152 -1.33 -4.18 24.63
C HIS A 152 0.15 -4.20 25.05
N LEU A 153 0.72 -5.40 24.99
CA LEU A 153 2.14 -5.68 25.20
C LEU A 153 2.81 -5.88 23.84
N ASP A 154 2.40 -5.11 22.84
CA ASP A 154 2.76 -5.28 21.43
C ASP A 154 3.70 -4.19 20.89
N ASP A 155 3.99 -3.14 21.67
CA ASP A 155 4.86 -2.03 21.25
C ASP A 155 6.35 -2.43 21.16
N PRO A 156 6.97 -2.43 19.96
CA PRO A 156 8.38 -2.78 19.78
C PRO A 156 9.34 -1.86 20.54
N MET A 157 8.99 -0.58 20.78
CA MET A 157 9.86 0.38 21.48
C MET A 157 10.10 0.00 22.94
N THR A 158 9.22 -0.79 23.53
CA THR A 158 9.32 -1.21 24.94
C THR A 158 10.14 -2.48 25.14
N VAL A 159 10.42 -3.24 24.06
CA VAL A 159 11.05 -4.56 24.15
C VAL A 159 12.47 -4.45 24.71
N ILE A 160 13.30 -3.60 24.10
CA ILE A 160 14.72 -3.51 24.48
C ILE A 160 14.93 -2.93 25.88
N PRO A 161 14.24 -1.84 26.29
CA PRO A 161 14.34 -1.33 27.66
C PRO A 161 13.94 -2.39 28.70
N THR A 162 12.90 -3.19 28.41
CA THR A 162 12.44 -4.27 29.30
C THR A 162 13.45 -5.40 29.43
N LEU A 163 14.11 -5.78 28.34
CA LEU A 163 15.19 -6.78 28.37
C LEU A 163 16.41 -6.23 29.13
N ALA A 164 16.81 -4.99 28.88
CA ALA A 164 17.93 -4.34 29.54
C ALA A 164 17.70 -4.20 31.06
N TYR A 165 16.49 -3.82 31.48
CA TYR A 165 16.09 -3.78 32.89
C TYR A 165 16.28 -5.14 33.58
N GLN A 166 15.77 -6.23 32.99
CA GLN A 166 15.88 -7.57 33.56
C GLN A 166 17.35 -8.02 33.66
N LEU A 167 18.15 -7.78 32.62
CA LEU A 167 19.57 -8.11 32.61
C LEU A 167 20.35 -7.32 33.68
N ALA A 168 20.00 -6.06 33.91
CA ALA A 168 20.57 -5.23 34.97
C ALA A 168 20.27 -5.75 36.37
N MET A 169 19.10 -6.34 36.58
CA MET A 169 18.76 -6.94 37.87
C MET A 169 19.48 -8.28 38.10
N LYS A 170 20.00 -8.91 37.04
CA LYS A 170 20.71 -10.19 37.11
C LYS A 170 22.23 -10.05 37.18
N ASN A 171 22.81 -9.02 36.59
CA ASN A 171 24.26 -8.85 36.52
C ASN A 171 24.69 -7.44 36.92
N ASP A 172 25.37 -7.31 38.07
CA ASP A 172 25.80 -6.03 38.63
C ASP A 172 26.82 -5.29 37.76
N LEU A 173 27.69 -6.01 37.03
CA LEU A 173 28.66 -5.39 36.12
C LEU A 173 27.95 -4.79 34.90
N TYR A 174 26.98 -5.51 34.34
CA TYR A 174 26.12 -5.00 33.29
C TYR A 174 25.32 -3.77 33.78
N LYS A 175 24.77 -3.85 35.00
CA LYS A 175 24.06 -2.74 35.64
C LYS A 175 24.90 -1.48 35.75
N GLN A 176 26.17 -1.59 36.13
CA GLN A 176 27.09 -0.46 36.21
C GLN A 176 27.34 0.17 34.83
N ILE A 177 27.57 -0.64 33.81
CA ILE A 177 27.84 -0.17 32.44
C ILE A 177 26.64 0.57 31.86
N ILE A 178 25.44 0.01 31.97
CA ILE A 178 24.24 0.69 31.46
C ILE A 178 23.89 1.92 32.28
N THR A 179 24.17 1.92 33.61
CA THR A 179 23.96 3.09 34.47
C THR A 179 24.79 4.24 33.96
N GLN A 180 26.07 4.00 33.66
CA GLN A 180 26.95 5.00 33.10
C GLN A 180 26.44 5.49 31.73
N ARG A 181 26.16 4.58 30.80
CA ARG A 181 25.69 4.95 29.44
C ARG A 181 24.41 5.79 29.44
N LEU A 182 23.43 5.44 30.27
CA LEU A 182 22.17 6.18 30.37
C LEU A 182 22.29 7.47 31.18
N THR A 183 23.31 7.59 32.04
CA THR A 183 23.64 8.87 32.68
C THR A 183 24.30 9.81 31.66
N ASP A 184 25.17 9.29 30.80
CA ASP A 184 25.85 10.05 29.76
C ASP A 184 24.89 10.49 28.64
N ASP A 185 23.96 9.61 28.22
CA ASP A 185 22.93 9.90 27.23
C ASP A 185 21.56 9.30 27.60
N PRO A 186 20.72 10.05 28.36
CA PRO A 186 19.38 9.61 28.72
C PRO A 186 18.42 9.46 27.52
N LEU A 187 18.74 10.06 26.36
CA LEU A 187 17.87 10.01 25.18
C LEU A 187 17.95 8.66 24.48
N ILE A 188 18.89 7.77 24.82
CA ILE A 188 18.99 6.41 24.26
C ILE A 188 17.63 5.71 24.28
N LEU A 189 16.86 5.81 25.36
CA LEU A 189 15.54 5.16 25.50
C LEU A 189 14.42 5.79 24.64
N SER A 190 14.67 6.96 24.05
CA SER A 190 13.77 7.63 23.10
C SER A 190 14.21 7.44 21.64
N LYS A 191 15.42 6.89 21.40
CA LYS A 191 15.94 6.60 20.06
C LYS A 191 15.36 5.28 19.54
N HIS A 192 15.49 5.06 18.24
CA HIS A 192 15.04 3.84 17.57
C HIS A 192 15.56 2.55 18.25
N TYR A 193 14.71 1.53 18.40
CA TYR A 193 15.02 0.29 19.14
C TYR A 193 16.26 -0.46 18.60
N ALA A 194 16.63 -0.28 17.34
CA ALA A 194 17.89 -0.81 16.79
C ALA A 194 19.14 -0.21 17.46
N LEU A 195 19.12 1.10 17.72
CA LEU A 195 20.20 1.77 18.46
C LEU A 195 20.15 1.42 19.93
N GLN A 196 18.95 1.32 20.52
CA GLN A 196 18.79 0.81 21.89
C GLN A 196 19.38 -0.60 22.02
N PHE A 197 19.13 -1.49 21.07
CA PHE A 197 19.66 -2.85 21.09
C PHE A 197 21.18 -2.86 21.04
N HIS A 198 21.78 -2.00 20.22
CA HIS A 198 23.22 -1.85 20.17
C HIS A 198 23.80 -1.31 21.49
N GLU A 199 23.29 -0.18 21.98
CA GLU A 199 23.81 0.53 23.16
C GLU A 199 23.52 -0.16 24.49
N LEU A 200 22.41 -0.89 24.59
CA LEU A 200 21.96 -1.53 25.83
C LEU A 200 22.24 -3.02 25.85
N ILE A 201 22.29 -3.73 24.72
CA ILE A 201 22.57 -5.17 24.70
C ILE A 201 23.97 -5.46 24.17
N VAL A 202 24.26 -5.06 22.92
CA VAL A 202 25.50 -5.47 22.24
C VAL A 202 26.75 -4.88 22.90
N GLU A 203 26.81 -3.56 23.07
CA GLU A 203 27.98 -2.86 23.59
C GLU A 203 28.29 -3.21 25.06
N PRO A 204 27.32 -3.23 25.99
CA PRO A 204 27.61 -3.58 27.38
C PRO A 204 28.19 -4.99 27.52
N PHE A 205 27.65 -5.97 26.79
CA PHE A 205 28.21 -7.32 26.81
C PHE A 205 29.58 -7.42 26.12
N ARG A 206 29.84 -6.61 25.08
CA ARG A 206 31.18 -6.48 24.49
C ARG A 206 32.18 -5.97 25.52
N THR A 207 31.84 -4.93 26.27
CA THR A 207 32.69 -4.36 27.34
C THR A 207 32.97 -5.40 28.42
N ILE A 208 31.96 -6.11 28.91
CA ILE A 208 32.11 -7.16 29.92
C ILE A 208 33.09 -8.25 29.48
N SER A 209 32.98 -8.69 28.21
CA SER A 209 33.89 -9.69 27.63
C SER A 209 35.33 -9.21 27.51
N THR A 210 35.57 -7.91 27.33
CA THR A 210 36.94 -7.36 27.25
C THR A 210 37.58 -7.08 28.61
N THR A 211 36.77 -6.76 29.63
CA THR A 211 37.26 -6.34 30.95
C THR A 211 37.46 -7.51 31.91
N SER A 212 36.70 -8.60 31.74
CA SER A 212 36.79 -9.79 32.59
C SER A 212 37.77 -10.77 31.93
N SER A 213 38.87 -11.14 32.60
CA SER A 213 39.66 -12.30 32.17
C SER A 213 38.73 -13.52 32.20
N MET A 214 38.32 -14.00 31.02
CA MET A 214 37.29 -15.02 30.93
C MET A 214 37.73 -16.28 31.67
N GLN A 215 37.09 -16.58 32.80
CA GLN A 215 37.11 -17.92 33.36
C GLN A 215 36.26 -18.82 32.44
N PRO A 216 36.80 -19.92 31.90
CA PRO A 216 36.01 -20.89 31.16
C PRO A 216 34.99 -21.53 32.11
N GLY A 217 33.70 -21.21 31.96
CA GLY A 217 32.64 -21.81 32.80
C GLY A 217 31.42 -20.95 33.11
N GLN A 218 31.29 -19.71 32.60
CA GLN A 218 30.05 -18.94 32.81
C GLN A 218 28.86 -19.60 32.11
N THR A 219 27.77 -19.77 32.87
CA THR A 219 26.51 -20.32 32.38
C THR A 219 25.86 -19.37 31.38
N PRO A 220 25.26 -19.89 30.28
CA PRO A 220 24.54 -19.06 29.33
C PRO A 220 23.31 -18.42 29.96
N LEU A 221 23.00 -17.20 29.52
CA LEU A 221 21.76 -16.52 29.88
C LEU A 221 20.73 -16.70 28.77
N LEU A 222 19.57 -17.25 29.13
CA LEU A 222 18.45 -17.44 28.21
C LEU A 222 17.59 -16.18 28.14
N ILE A 223 17.29 -15.73 26.93
CA ILE A 223 16.28 -14.71 26.64
C ILE A 223 15.10 -15.38 25.94
N ILE A 224 13.90 -15.19 26.48
CA ILE A 224 12.67 -15.77 25.95
C ILE A 224 11.80 -14.66 25.35
N LEU A 225 11.43 -14.80 24.08
CA LEU A 225 10.45 -13.95 23.40
C LEU A 225 9.25 -14.82 22.98
N ASP A 226 8.10 -14.63 23.63
CA ASP A 226 6.87 -15.34 23.32
C ASP A 226 5.87 -14.44 22.61
N GLY A 227 5.25 -14.94 21.54
CA GLY A 227 4.22 -14.22 20.80
C GLY A 227 4.76 -13.15 19.87
N LEU A 228 5.97 -13.28 19.32
CA LEU A 228 6.57 -12.23 18.46
C LEU A 228 5.67 -11.83 17.28
N ASP A 229 4.84 -12.74 16.76
CA ASP A 229 3.81 -12.45 15.74
C ASP A 229 2.71 -11.48 16.21
N GLU A 230 2.61 -11.23 17.51
CA GLU A 230 1.71 -10.28 18.13
C GLU A 230 2.33 -8.89 18.34
N CYS A 231 3.61 -8.69 18.01
CA CYS A 231 4.24 -7.37 18.04
C CYS A 231 3.71 -6.48 16.91
N LYS A 232 3.52 -5.18 17.19
CA LYS A 232 2.97 -4.21 16.26
C LYS A 232 3.94 -3.91 15.12
N GLY A 233 3.50 -4.16 13.89
CA GLY A 233 4.25 -3.86 12.67
C GLY A 233 5.14 -5.04 12.21
N LYS A 234 4.92 -5.51 10.99
CA LYS A 234 5.69 -6.63 10.42
C LYS A 234 7.18 -6.27 10.26
N ASP A 235 7.48 -5.04 9.86
CA ASP A 235 8.85 -4.56 9.71
C ASP A 235 9.59 -4.55 11.05
N SER A 236 8.92 -4.13 12.13
CA SER A 236 9.50 -4.15 13.48
C SER A 236 9.76 -5.59 13.96
N GLN A 237 8.87 -6.54 13.68
CA GLN A 237 9.13 -7.96 13.96
C GLN A 237 10.36 -8.48 13.21
N CYS A 238 10.45 -8.16 11.92
CA CYS A 238 11.58 -8.51 11.06
C CYS A 238 12.89 -7.91 11.58
N GLU A 239 12.88 -6.64 11.97
CA GLU A 239 14.05 -5.93 12.45
C GLU A 239 14.53 -6.44 13.82
N ILE A 240 13.62 -6.74 14.76
CA ILE A 240 13.97 -7.37 16.04
C ILE A 240 14.70 -8.71 15.79
N ILE A 241 14.20 -9.54 14.87
CA ILE A 241 14.87 -10.79 14.49
C ILE A 241 16.24 -10.53 13.86
N HIS A 242 16.34 -9.55 12.95
CA HIS A 242 17.60 -9.20 12.32
C HIS A 242 18.67 -8.78 13.34
N LEU A 243 18.30 -7.96 14.33
CA LEU A 243 19.19 -7.53 15.42
C LEU A 243 19.69 -8.72 16.24
N ILE A 244 18.80 -9.67 16.56
CA ILE A 244 19.12 -10.91 17.28
C ILE A 244 20.07 -11.80 16.46
N LEU A 245 19.77 -12.02 15.17
CA LEU A 245 20.61 -12.81 14.26
C LEU A 245 21.99 -12.19 14.11
N ASP A 246 22.05 -10.87 13.95
CA ASP A 246 23.29 -10.14 13.78
C ASP A 246 24.17 -10.22 15.03
N HIS A 247 23.56 -10.06 16.22
CA HIS A 247 24.23 -10.27 17.49
C HIS A 247 24.78 -11.70 17.62
N ALA A 248 23.95 -12.71 17.36
CA ALA A 248 24.36 -14.10 17.47
C ALA A 248 25.53 -14.44 16.54
N ARG A 249 25.58 -13.86 15.33
CA ARG A 249 26.66 -14.08 14.35
C ARG A 249 27.98 -13.43 14.77
N ARG A 250 27.93 -12.20 15.26
CA ARG A 250 29.13 -11.38 15.51
C ARG A 250 29.73 -11.59 16.90
N VAL A 251 28.90 -11.92 17.90
CA VAL A 251 29.32 -12.01 19.29
C VAL A 251 29.48 -13.48 19.71
N LYS A 252 30.68 -14.04 19.49
CA LYS A 252 30.98 -15.45 19.79
C LYS A 252 31.35 -15.73 21.25
N HIS A 253 31.83 -14.70 21.96
CA HIS A 253 32.41 -14.81 23.31
C HIS A 253 31.41 -14.60 24.45
N PHE A 254 30.15 -14.28 24.14
CA PHE A 254 29.12 -14.03 25.14
C PHE A 254 27.93 -15.00 24.99
N PRO A 255 27.40 -15.60 26.06
CA PRO A 255 26.49 -16.73 25.94
C PRO A 255 25.01 -16.34 26.06
N LEU A 256 24.54 -15.31 25.34
CA LEU A 256 23.09 -15.10 25.19
C LEU A 256 22.50 -16.17 24.28
N LEU A 257 21.45 -16.83 24.76
CA LEU A 257 20.64 -17.75 23.98
C LEU A 257 19.27 -17.15 23.77
N TRP A 258 18.73 -17.29 22.57
CA TRP A 258 17.43 -16.73 22.23
C TRP A 258 16.44 -17.85 21.96
N LEU A 259 15.40 -17.93 22.78
CA LEU A 259 14.24 -18.79 22.55
C LEU A 259 13.10 -17.92 22.05
N ILE A 260 12.72 -18.11 20.80
CA ILE A 260 11.62 -17.37 20.16
C ILE A 260 10.46 -18.34 19.95
N LEU A 261 9.26 -17.96 20.36
CA LEU A 261 8.03 -18.69 20.09
C LEU A 261 7.05 -17.78 19.35
N SER A 262 6.59 -18.21 18.18
CA SER A 262 5.65 -17.43 17.37
C SER A 262 4.79 -18.29 16.45
N ARG A 263 3.82 -17.69 15.77
CA ARG A 263 3.16 -18.30 14.62
C ARG A 263 4.14 -18.41 13.42
N PRO A 264 3.89 -19.36 12.51
CA PRO A 264 4.69 -19.55 11.30
C PRO A 264 4.40 -18.49 10.21
N GLU A 265 4.42 -17.20 10.55
CA GLU A 265 4.15 -16.12 9.60
C GLU A 265 5.24 -16.06 8.52
N TRP A 266 4.84 -15.75 7.28
CA TRP A 266 5.72 -15.92 6.12
C TRP A 266 6.97 -15.03 6.18
N HIS A 267 6.87 -13.80 6.70
CA HIS A 267 8.00 -12.88 6.82
C HIS A 267 9.01 -13.35 7.87
N LEU A 268 8.54 -13.86 9.02
CA LEU A 268 9.40 -14.48 10.02
C LEU A 268 10.06 -15.75 9.48
N LYS A 269 9.29 -16.55 8.70
CA LYS A 269 9.80 -17.74 8.03
C LYS A 269 10.87 -17.39 7.03
N ALA A 270 10.64 -16.42 6.15
CA ALA A 270 11.58 -16.00 5.12
C ALA A 270 12.92 -15.58 5.74
N LEU A 271 12.89 -14.74 6.79
CA LEU A 271 14.09 -14.24 7.46
C LEU A 271 14.93 -15.31 8.12
N LEU A 272 14.27 -16.28 8.75
CA LEU A 272 14.99 -17.36 9.42
C LEU A 272 15.33 -18.49 8.42
N SER A 273 14.84 -18.48 7.17
CA SER A 273 15.04 -19.52 6.12
C SER A 273 16.25 -19.35 5.22
N ASP A 274 17.11 -18.40 5.56
CA ASP A 274 18.36 -18.15 4.85
C ASP A 274 19.25 -19.41 4.77
N ARG A 275 19.68 -19.78 3.54
CA ARG A 275 20.47 -21.00 3.26
C ARG A 275 21.90 -20.93 3.83
N ASP A 276 22.34 -19.74 4.21
CA ASP A 276 23.68 -19.46 4.74
C ASP A 276 23.81 -19.65 6.27
N SER A 277 22.78 -20.13 6.97
CA SER A 277 22.78 -20.17 8.46
C SER A 277 22.14 -21.40 9.15
N PRO A 278 22.27 -22.65 8.65
CA PRO A 278 21.76 -23.82 9.38
C PRO A 278 22.45 -24.08 10.73
N SER A 279 23.62 -23.47 11.00
CA SER A 279 24.39 -23.70 12.23
C SER A 279 24.03 -22.80 13.41
N ILE A 280 23.37 -21.64 13.20
CA ILE A 280 23.15 -20.65 14.28
C ILE A 280 21.73 -20.65 14.84
N CYS A 281 20.74 -20.94 14.00
CA CYS A 281 19.33 -20.97 14.37
C CYS A 281 18.74 -22.35 14.05
N LYS A 282 18.29 -23.07 15.07
CA LYS A 282 17.52 -24.31 14.89
C LYS A 282 16.03 -23.99 14.91
N LYS A 283 15.34 -24.41 13.85
CA LYS A 283 13.88 -24.28 13.74
C LYS A 283 13.21 -25.59 14.08
N THR A 284 12.12 -25.48 14.84
CA THR A 284 11.28 -26.63 15.14
C THR A 284 9.83 -26.23 15.01
N GLU A 285 9.07 -26.94 14.19
CA GLU A 285 7.63 -26.82 14.15
C GLU A 285 7.02 -27.72 15.22
N ILE A 286 6.22 -27.14 16.11
CA ILE A 286 5.49 -27.89 17.13
C ILE A 286 4.34 -28.60 16.43
N SER A 287 4.45 -29.93 16.33
CA SER A 287 3.43 -30.78 15.72
C SER A 287 2.12 -30.78 16.53
N VAL A 288 1.00 -30.90 15.80
CA VAL A 288 -0.37 -31.05 16.33
C VAL A 288 -0.74 -32.54 16.51
N HIS A 289 0.17 -33.49 16.25
CA HIS A 289 -0.16 -34.92 16.20
C HIS A 289 0.53 -35.79 17.26
N ASP A 290 -0.18 -36.85 17.65
CA ASP A 290 0.01 -37.85 18.70
C ASP A 290 0.30 -37.32 20.12
N GLU A 291 1.42 -36.64 20.37
CA GLU A 291 1.76 -36.11 21.70
C GLU A 291 0.75 -35.04 22.16
N ALA A 292 0.39 -34.12 21.26
CA ALA A 292 -0.54 -33.03 21.56
C ALA A 292 -1.97 -33.53 21.85
N GLN A 293 -2.38 -34.64 21.23
CA GLN A 293 -3.70 -35.24 21.44
C GLN A 293 -3.74 -36.02 22.76
N MET A 294 -2.67 -36.75 23.09
CA MET A 294 -2.51 -37.38 24.41
C MET A 294 -2.45 -36.32 25.52
N ASP A 295 -1.78 -35.19 25.29
CA ASP A 295 -1.70 -34.08 26.25
C ASP A 295 -3.06 -33.40 26.44
N ALA A 296 -3.83 -33.20 25.36
CA ALA A 296 -5.20 -32.69 25.44
C ALA A 296 -6.12 -33.64 26.22
N GLN A 297 -5.95 -34.95 26.03
CA GLN A 297 -6.65 -35.98 26.79
C GLN A 297 -6.31 -35.90 28.28
N ARG A 298 -5.02 -35.90 28.64
CA ARG A 298 -4.58 -35.80 30.04
C ARG A 298 -5.12 -34.54 30.72
N LEU A 299 -5.08 -33.40 30.01
CA LEU A 299 -5.59 -32.13 30.54
C LEU A 299 -7.09 -32.19 30.81
N LEU A 300 -7.89 -32.69 29.87
CA LEU A 300 -9.35 -32.81 30.04
C LEU A 300 -9.70 -33.84 31.12
N GLU A 301 -9.06 -35.00 31.13
CA GLU A 301 -9.30 -36.03 32.15
C GLU A 301 -8.93 -35.54 33.55
N GLY A 302 -7.79 -34.86 33.69
CA GLY A 302 -7.36 -34.25 34.94
C GLY A 302 -8.36 -33.20 35.43
N ALA A 303 -8.69 -32.23 34.58
CA ALA A 303 -9.64 -31.17 34.92
C ALA A 303 -11.05 -31.71 35.25
N LEU A 304 -11.56 -32.67 34.48
CA LEU A 304 -12.87 -33.27 34.78
C LEU A 304 -12.84 -34.12 36.06
N THR A 305 -11.70 -34.72 36.39
CA THR A 305 -11.52 -35.41 37.68
C THR A 305 -11.58 -34.42 38.84
N GLU A 306 -10.96 -33.25 38.71
CA GLU A 306 -11.07 -32.18 39.68
C GLU A 306 -12.52 -31.71 39.85
N VAL A 307 -13.24 -31.48 38.75
CA VAL A 307 -14.67 -31.12 38.78
C VAL A 307 -15.51 -32.22 39.44
N ARG A 308 -15.24 -33.50 39.14
CA ARG A 308 -15.92 -34.63 39.77
C ARG A 308 -15.73 -34.62 41.29
N ASN A 309 -14.51 -34.33 41.74
CA ASN A 309 -14.18 -34.27 43.15
C ASN A 309 -14.83 -33.06 43.83
N GLN A 310 -14.87 -31.90 43.16
CA GLN A 310 -15.47 -30.67 43.66
C GLN A 310 -17.01 -30.78 43.78
N TYR A 311 -17.67 -31.46 42.84
CA TYR A 311 -19.12 -31.64 42.79
C TYR A 311 -19.54 -33.06 43.19
N ALA A 312 -18.73 -33.71 44.05
CA ALA A 312 -18.96 -35.07 44.50
C ALA A 312 -20.38 -35.22 45.12
N GLY A 313 -21.17 -36.16 44.59
CA GLY A 313 -22.54 -36.43 45.03
C GLY A 313 -23.65 -35.74 44.21
N CYS A 314 -23.33 -34.74 43.38
CA CYS A 314 -24.27 -34.08 42.48
C CYS A 314 -24.18 -34.56 41.03
N LEU A 315 -23.18 -35.39 40.72
CA LEU A 315 -22.88 -35.91 39.40
C LEU A 315 -23.13 -37.43 39.32
N PRO A 316 -23.50 -37.97 38.14
CA PRO A 316 -23.64 -39.41 37.95
C PRO A 316 -22.37 -40.18 38.35
N THR A 317 -22.53 -41.41 38.87
CA THR A 317 -21.40 -42.23 39.35
C THR A 317 -20.39 -42.58 38.23
N ASP A 318 -20.88 -42.65 37.00
CA ASP A 318 -20.15 -42.92 35.76
C ASP A 318 -19.66 -41.64 35.06
N TRP A 319 -19.83 -40.48 35.68
CA TRP A 319 -19.37 -39.20 35.15
C TRP A 319 -17.86 -38.98 35.36
N PRO A 320 -17.14 -38.46 34.35
CA PRO A 320 -17.56 -38.25 32.97
C PRO A 320 -17.50 -39.55 32.13
N PRO A 321 -18.47 -39.83 31.24
CA PRO A 321 -18.44 -41.03 30.40
C PRO A 321 -17.23 -41.04 29.46
N ARG A 322 -16.40 -42.11 29.50
CA ARG A 322 -15.16 -42.23 28.70
C ARG A 322 -15.37 -41.97 27.19
N ARG A 323 -16.48 -42.45 26.64
CA ARG A 323 -16.82 -42.25 25.22
C ARG A 323 -16.99 -40.78 24.87
N ASP A 324 -17.61 -40.01 25.75
CA ASP A 324 -17.93 -38.62 25.49
C ASP A 324 -16.73 -37.72 25.78
N VAL A 325 -15.86 -38.09 26.73
CA VAL A 325 -14.53 -37.49 26.89
C VAL A 325 -13.69 -37.69 25.63
N HIS A 326 -13.69 -38.90 25.05
CA HIS A 326 -12.98 -39.16 23.79
C HIS A 326 -13.45 -38.26 22.65
N ARG A 327 -14.77 -38.00 22.54
CA ARG A 327 -15.32 -37.06 21.54
C ARG A 327 -14.82 -35.63 21.73
N LEU A 328 -14.71 -35.17 22.98
CA LEU A 328 -14.15 -33.84 23.28
C LEU A 328 -12.65 -33.77 22.94
N VAL A 329 -11.90 -34.84 23.19
CA VAL A 329 -10.49 -34.96 22.82
C VAL A 329 -10.31 -34.97 21.30
N GLU A 330 -11.13 -35.71 20.58
CA GLU A 330 -11.15 -35.71 19.10
C GLU A 330 -11.50 -34.32 18.56
N ALA A 331 -12.53 -33.67 19.12
CA ALA A 331 -12.92 -32.31 18.73
C ALA A 331 -11.82 -31.27 19.01
N ALA A 332 -11.03 -31.47 20.07
CA ALA A 332 -9.86 -30.63 20.34
C ALA A 332 -8.73 -30.83 19.33
N SER A 333 -8.61 -32.03 18.74
CA SER A 333 -7.61 -32.36 17.70
C SER A 333 -6.21 -31.83 18.05
N GLY A 334 -5.76 -32.02 19.29
CA GLY A 334 -4.44 -31.57 19.77
C GLY A 334 -4.29 -30.08 20.11
N HIS A 335 -5.36 -29.28 20.08
CA HIS A 335 -5.34 -27.86 20.49
C HIS A 335 -5.54 -27.73 22.00
N LEU A 336 -4.44 -27.62 22.74
CA LEU A 336 -4.44 -27.51 24.21
C LEU A 336 -5.20 -26.27 24.73
N GLY A 337 -5.20 -25.16 23.98
CA GLY A 337 -5.99 -23.97 24.32
C GLY A 337 -7.50 -24.23 24.27
N PHE A 338 -7.95 -25.07 23.33
CA PHE A 338 -9.35 -25.49 23.25
C PHE A 338 -9.71 -26.44 24.39
N ALA A 339 -8.84 -27.41 24.69
CA ALA A 339 -9.02 -28.32 25.82
C ALA A 339 -9.10 -27.56 27.16
N SER A 340 -8.23 -26.58 27.38
CA SER A 340 -8.27 -25.70 28.55
C SER A 340 -9.54 -24.84 28.61
N PHE A 341 -10.02 -24.34 27.47
CA PHE A 341 -11.30 -23.64 27.40
C PHE A 341 -12.47 -24.54 27.79
N LEU A 342 -12.56 -25.77 27.24
CA LEU A 342 -13.60 -26.73 27.60
C LEU A 342 -13.58 -27.04 29.10
N ALA A 343 -12.40 -27.27 29.67
CA ALA A 343 -12.23 -27.49 31.10
C ALA A 343 -12.78 -26.33 31.93
N ARG A 344 -12.41 -25.07 31.59
CA ARG A 344 -12.90 -23.87 32.29
C ARG A 344 -14.40 -23.65 32.10
N PHE A 345 -14.92 -23.92 30.91
CA PHE A 345 -16.35 -23.80 30.63
C PHE A 345 -17.17 -24.82 31.43
N ILE A 346 -16.70 -26.06 31.58
CA ILE A 346 -17.40 -27.11 32.35
C ILE A 346 -17.24 -26.90 33.85
N ALA A 347 -16.10 -26.38 34.30
CA ALA A 347 -15.81 -26.13 35.70
C ALA A 347 -16.39 -24.82 36.24
N ASP A 348 -17.19 -24.09 35.45
CA ASP A 348 -17.63 -22.73 35.78
C ASP A 348 -18.49 -22.72 37.07
N PRO A 349 -17.97 -22.16 38.17
CA PRO A 349 -18.66 -22.18 39.46
C PRO A 349 -19.90 -21.29 39.49
N GLU A 350 -20.01 -20.29 38.61
CA GLU A 350 -21.17 -19.38 38.57
C GLU A 350 -22.38 -19.99 37.89
N VAL A 351 -22.15 -20.92 36.96
CA VAL A 351 -23.22 -21.75 36.37
C VAL A 351 -23.55 -22.91 37.30
N GLY A 352 -22.54 -23.53 37.90
CA GLY A 352 -22.72 -24.56 38.94
C GLY A 352 -23.37 -25.86 38.46
N ASP A 353 -23.43 -26.10 37.15
CA ASP A 353 -24.03 -27.28 36.52
C ASP A 353 -23.04 -27.91 35.50
N PRO A 354 -21.99 -28.59 35.99
CA PRO A 354 -20.95 -29.16 35.14
C PRO A 354 -21.47 -30.25 34.20
N GLU A 355 -22.55 -30.98 34.57
CA GLU A 355 -23.13 -32.01 33.70
C GLU A 355 -23.84 -31.39 32.50
N ARG A 356 -24.64 -30.35 32.68
CA ARG A 356 -25.26 -29.64 31.57
C ARG A 356 -24.21 -29.03 30.64
N GLN A 357 -23.19 -28.39 31.19
CA GLN A 357 -22.11 -27.79 30.40
C GLN A 357 -21.30 -28.85 29.63
N PHE A 358 -20.97 -29.98 30.27
CA PHE A 358 -20.34 -31.12 29.62
C PHE A 358 -21.19 -31.63 28.44
N ARG A 359 -22.50 -31.80 28.64
CA ARG A 359 -23.42 -32.21 27.57
C ARG A 359 -23.52 -31.22 26.42
N ILE A 360 -23.46 -29.90 26.68
CA ILE A 360 -23.43 -28.87 25.63
C ILE A 360 -22.18 -29.04 24.76
N CYS A 361 -21.01 -29.20 25.39
CA CYS A 361 -19.75 -29.45 24.70
C CYS A 361 -19.81 -30.70 23.82
N VAL A 362 -20.32 -31.81 24.37
CA VAL A 362 -20.43 -33.09 23.65
C VAL A 362 -21.42 -32.99 22.48
N ARG A 363 -22.55 -32.29 22.66
CA ARG A 363 -23.55 -32.07 21.60
C ARG A 363 -22.96 -31.27 20.44
N ILE A 364 -22.25 -30.18 20.72
CA ILE A 364 -21.64 -29.34 19.68
C ILE A 364 -20.51 -30.11 18.96
N ALA A 365 -19.68 -30.83 19.72
CA ALA A 365 -18.67 -31.71 19.15
C ALA A 365 -19.26 -32.83 18.25
N SER A 366 -20.45 -33.33 18.58
CA SER A 366 -21.13 -34.39 17.83
C SER A 366 -21.97 -33.87 16.65
N GLY A 367 -22.50 -32.64 16.72
CA GLY A 367 -23.37 -32.04 15.70
C GLY A 367 -22.64 -31.48 14.47
N LEU A 368 -21.32 -31.31 14.56
CA LEU A 368 -20.45 -30.83 13.48
C LEU A 368 -19.84 -31.95 12.62
N GLY A 369 -20.30 -33.20 12.78
CA GLY A 369 -19.80 -34.32 11.99
C GLY A 369 -20.68 -35.56 12.00
N VAL A 370 -21.67 -35.62 11.09
CA VAL A 370 -22.03 -36.86 10.38
C VAL A 370 -22.46 -36.47 8.97
N ASP A 371 -21.49 -36.15 8.11
CA ASP A 371 -21.51 -36.53 6.70
C ASP A 371 -20.13 -36.25 6.08
N GLN A 372 -19.46 -37.33 5.66
CA GLN A 372 -18.23 -37.36 4.87
C GLN A 372 -16.93 -36.88 5.54
N GLY A 373 -16.13 -37.83 6.07
CA GLY A 373 -14.66 -37.95 5.96
C GLY A 373 -13.72 -36.76 6.19
N THR A 374 -14.22 -35.59 6.57
CA THR A 374 -13.47 -34.33 6.62
C THR A 374 -13.18 -34.04 8.08
N ARG A 375 -11.90 -33.93 8.46
CA ARG A 375 -11.48 -33.57 9.82
C ARG A 375 -12.22 -32.29 10.26
N VAL A 376 -13.01 -32.36 11.34
CA VAL A 376 -13.74 -31.22 11.92
C VAL A 376 -12.72 -30.14 12.27
N ASN A 377 -12.90 -28.92 11.75
CA ASN A 377 -12.02 -27.80 12.08
C ASN A 377 -12.25 -27.40 13.55
N PRO A 378 -11.27 -27.53 14.46
CA PRO A 378 -11.44 -27.23 15.89
C PRO A 378 -11.85 -25.78 16.16
N LEU A 379 -11.47 -24.85 15.28
CA LEU A 379 -11.87 -23.44 15.36
C LEU A 379 -13.37 -23.26 15.11
N SER A 380 -13.99 -24.11 14.28
CA SER A 380 -15.45 -24.05 14.06
C SER A 380 -16.21 -24.48 15.31
N THR A 381 -15.78 -25.55 16.00
CA THR A 381 -16.37 -26.00 17.26
C THR A 381 -16.25 -24.93 18.36
N LEU A 382 -15.10 -24.25 18.42
CA LEU A 382 -14.86 -23.11 19.30
C LEU A 382 -15.80 -21.92 19.00
N ASP A 383 -15.98 -21.56 17.73
CA ASP A 383 -16.88 -20.46 17.32
C ASP A 383 -18.35 -20.76 17.66
N HIS A 384 -18.78 -22.01 17.55
CA HIS A 384 -20.12 -22.45 17.98
C HIS A 384 -20.27 -22.36 19.51
N LEU A 385 -19.24 -22.69 20.28
CA LEU A 385 -19.26 -22.56 21.74
C LEU A 385 -19.29 -21.09 22.17
N TYR A 386 -18.55 -20.21 21.50
CA TYR A 386 -18.65 -18.76 21.74
C TYR A 386 -20.03 -18.21 21.41
N SER A 387 -20.60 -18.63 20.28
CA SER A 387 -21.95 -18.24 19.89
C SER A 387 -23.00 -18.74 20.90
N GLN A 388 -22.82 -19.96 21.43
CA GLN A 388 -23.70 -20.51 22.47
C GLN A 388 -23.61 -19.70 23.76
N ILE A 389 -22.38 -19.41 24.25
CA ILE A 389 -22.17 -18.58 25.45
C ILE A 389 -22.85 -17.22 25.30
N LEU A 390 -22.67 -16.56 24.16
CA LEU A 390 -23.27 -15.23 23.91
C LEU A 390 -24.79 -15.29 23.75
N SER A 391 -25.34 -16.41 23.25
CA SER A 391 -26.78 -16.62 23.09
C SER A 391 -27.48 -16.89 24.43
N ASP A 392 -26.76 -17.44 25.42
CA ASP A 392 -27.31 -17.73 26.74
C ASP A 392 -27.42 -16.46 27.62
N ILE A 393 -26.78 -15.35 27.20
CA ILE A 393 -26.86 -14.04 27.87
C ILE A 393 -28.24 -13.39 27.59
N PRO A 394 -28.96 -12.91 28.62
CA PRO A 394 -30.21 -12.16 28.44
C PRO A 394 -30.00 -10.95 27.51
N PRO A 395 -30.96 -10.60 26.64
CA PRO A 395 -30.79 -9.52 25.65
C PRO A 395 -30.33 -8.18 26.24
N ASP A 396 -30.88 -7.79 27.40
CA ASP A 396 -30.51 -6.54 28.10
C ASP A 396 -29.06 -6.56 28.58
N ASP A 397 -28.57 -7.73 29.01
CA ASP A 397 -27.21 -7.92 29.49
C ASP A 397 -26.22 -8.11 28.36
N LEU A 398 -26.65 -8.72 27.25
CA LEU A 398 -25.86 -8.89 26.04
C LEU A 398 -25.47 -7.53 25.44
N MET A 399 -26.41 -6.58 25.40
CA MET A 399 -26.11 -5.21 24.95
C MET A 399 -25.08 -4.53 25.86
N LEU A 400 -25.14 -4.77 27.17
CA LEU A 400 -24.17 -4.19 28.10
C LEU A 400 -22.81 -4.88 28.00
N ALA A 401 -22.80 -6.21 27.92
CA ALA A 401 -21.60 -7.03 27.78
C ALA A 401 -20.84 -6.73 26.48
N THR A 402 -21.54 -6.61 25.35
CA THR A 402 -20.93 -6.23 24.06
C THR A 402 -20.31 -4.83 24.10
N ARG A 403 -20.91 -3.87 24.81
CA ARG A 403 -20.32 -2.55 25.02
C ARG A 403 -19.08 -2.61 25.91
N ILE A 404 -19.10 -3.41 26.97
CA ILE A 404 -17.93 -3.62 27.86
C ILE A 404 -16.77 -4.29 27.09
N MET A 405 -17.06 -5.36 26.34
CA MET A 405 -16.06 -6.05 25.53
C MET A 405 -15.53 -5.15 24.41
N GLY A 406 -16.39 -4.42 23.70
CA GLY A 406 -15.99 -3.48 22.65
C GLY A 406 -15.14 -2.33 23.19
N LEU A 407 -15.44 -1.82 24.39
CA LEU A 407 -14.59 -0.87 25.10
C LEU A 407 -13.21 -1.44 25.42
N SER A 408 -13.16 -2.68 25.90
CA SER A 408 -11.91 -3.36 26.25
C SER A 408 -11.05 -3.66 25.01
N ILE A 409 -11.69 -3.96 23.87
CA ILE A 409 -11.02 -4.16 22.57
C ILE A 409 -10.46 -2.84 22.02
N LEU A 410 -11.19 -1.73 22.16
CA LEU A 410 -10.72 -0.42 21.70
C LEU A 410 -9.70 0.22 22.67
N PHE A 411 -9.85 0.02 23.97
CA PHE A 411 -9.12 0.70 25.04
C PHE A 411 -8.82 -0.23 26.23
N SER A 412 -7.87 -1.13 26.07
CA SER A 412 -7.38 -2.01 27.14
C SER A 412 -6.74 -1.31 28.33
N GLY A 413 -6.37 -0.04 28.22
CA GLY A 413 -5.75 0.70 29.33
C GLY A 413 -6.73 1.06 30.45
N LEU A 414 -8.04 0.89 30.22
CA LEU A 414 -9.07 1.21 31.20
C LEU A 414 -9.26 0.07 32.18
N THR A 415 -9.15 0.39 33.48
CA THR A 415 -9.51 -0.54 34.55
C THR A 415 -10.98 -0.91 34.48
N THR A 416 -11.36 -2.08 35.00
CA THR A 416 -12.78 -2.49 35.05
C THR A 416 -13.66 -1.46 35.78
N GLN A 417 -13.12 -0.77 36.79
CA GLN A 417 -13.79 0.32 37.49
C GLN A 417 -13.95 1.57 36.62
N ASP A 418 -12.91 1.94 35.86
CA ASP A 418 -12.98 3.04 34.91
C ASP A 418 -14.00 2.77 33.79
N GLN A 419 -14.07 1.54 33.30
CA GLN A 419 -15.07 1.13 32.31
C GLN A 419 -16.49 1.23 32.86
N ALA A 420 -16.74 0.75 34.08
CA ALA A 420 -18.05 0.88 34.74
C ALA A 420 -18.43 2.35 34.94
N SER A 421 -17.48 3.18 35.40
CA SER A 421 -17.64 4.62 35.55
C SER A 421 -17.96 5.30 34.21
N PHE A 422 -17.18 5.01 33.17
CA PHE A 422 -17.35 5.54 31.82
C PHE A 422 -18.73 5.17 31.22
N LEU A 423 -19.16 3.91 31.39
CA LEU A 423 -20.48 3.45 30.97
C LEU A 423 -21.63 4.01 31.83
N SER A 424 -21.33 4.72 32.91
CA SER A 424 -22.32 5.27 33.87
C SER A 424 -23.19 4.21 34.51
N ILE A 425 -22.64 3.02 34.76
CA ILE A 425 -23.31 1.89 35.41
C ILE A 425 -22.72 1.59 36.78
N THR A 426 -23.46 0.88 37.63
CA THR A 426 -22.90 0.38 38.90
C THR A 426 -21.92 -0.76 38.62
N TYR A 427 -20.88 -0.91 39.44
CA TYR A 427 -19.94 -2.03 39.32
C TYR A 427 -20.65 -3.39 39.45
N ALA A 428 -21.71 -3.47 40.26
CA ALA A 428 -22.58 -4.64 40.32
C ALA A 428 -23.25 -4.96 38.97
N SER A 429 -23.69 -3.95 38.21
CA SER A 429 -24.25 -4.15 36.88
C SER A 429 -23.18 -4.56 35.86
N TYR A 430 -21.95 -4.07 36.02
CA TYR A 430 -20.80 -4.44 35.20
C TYR A 430 -20.46 -5.94 35.40
N CYS A 431 -20.28 -6.39 36.64
CA CYS A 431 -20.04 -7.79 36.97
C CYS A 431 -21.21 -8.68 36.51
N ARG A 432 -22.46 -8.24 36.71
CA ARG A 432 -23.65 -8.97 36.28
C ARG A 432 -23.71 -9.19 34.77
N ALA A 433 -23.37 -8.19 33.97
CA ALA A 433 -23.35 -8.31 32.50
C ALA A 433 -22.29 -9.29 32.01
N LEU A 434 -21.16 -9.39 32.71
CA LEU A 434 -20.08 -10.32 32.37
C LEU A 434 -20.25 -11.70 33.00
N LYS A 435 -21.27 -11.91 33.84
CA LYS A 435 -21.44 -13.13 34.64
C LYS A 435 -21.50 -14.43 33.84
N GLN A 436 -21.94 -14.41 32.58
CA GLN A 436 -21.96 -15.62 31.74
C GLN A 436 -20.70 -15.80 30.88
N LEU A 437 -19.75 -14.87 30.98
CA LEU A 437 -18.51 -14.84 30.19
C LEU A 437 -17.28 -15.34 30.98
N HIS A 438 -17.46 -15.92 32.18
CA HIS A 438 -16.35 -16.39 33.02
C HIS A 438 -15.45 -17.43 32.33
N SER A 439 -15.96 -18.17 31.36
CA SER A 439 -15.17 -19.12 30.57
C SER A 439 -14.27 -18.46 29.50
N VAL A 440 -14.50 -17.20 29.15
CA VAL A 440 -13.79 -16.50 28.06
C VAL A 440 -13.10 -15.21 28.51
N VAL A 441 -13.55 -14.61 29.60
CA VAL A 441 -13.06 -13.36 30.16
C VAL A 441 -12.89 -13.51 31.67
N TYR A 442 -11.84 -12.91 32.24
CA TYR A 442 -11.70 -12.77 33.68
C TYR A 442 -12.77 -11.82 34.21
N VAL A 443 -13.69 -12.34 35.03
CA VAL A 443 -14.74 -11.53 35.63
C VAL A 443 -14.35 -11.19 37.07
N PRO A 444 -14.15 -9.91 37.40
CA PRO A 444 -13.81 -9.50 38.76
C PRO A 444 -14.92 -9.84 39.77
N THR A 445 -14.54 -10.21 40.98
CA THR A 445 -15.51 -10.38 42.08
C THR A 445 -15.93 -9.03 42.68
N LEU A 446 -17.13 -8.95 43.26
CA LEU A 446 -17.68 -7.70 43.84
C LEU A 446 -16.81 -7.08 44.95
N ASN A 447 -15.98 -7.91 45.60
CA ASN A 447 -15.09 -7.51 46.69
C ASN A 447 -13.67 -7.21 46.21
N GLU A 448 -13.34 -7.53 44.96
CA GLU A 448 -12.07 -7.16 44.32
C GLU A 448 -12.20 -5.78 43.68
N VAL A 449 -11.62 -4.77 44.34
CA VAL A 449 -11.27 -3.52 43.68
C VAL A 449 -10.06 -3.81 42.80
N SER A 450 -10.29 -4.26 41.57
CA SER A 450 -9.21 -4.60 40.64
C SER A 450 -8.75 -3.32 39.91
N PRO A 451 -7.50 -2.85 40.11
CA PRO A 451 -6.91 -1.79 39.30
C PRO A 451 -6.52 -2.29 37.90
N LYS A 452 -7.01 -3.46 37.47
CA LYS A 452 -6.62 -4.10 36.22
C LYS A 452 -7.68 -3.92 35.14
N PRO A 453 -7.26 -3.88 33.86
CA PRO A 453 -8.15 -4.02 32.73
C PRO A 453 -8.93 -5.33 32.70
N LEU A 454 -9.93 -5.40 31.82
CA LEU A 454 -10.64 -6.64 31.53
C LEU A 454 -9.73 -7.59 30.73
N GLU A 455 -9.46 -8.77 31.27
CA GLU A 455 -8.55 -9.74 30.65
C GLU A 455 -9.32 -10.82 29.86
N PHE A 456 -8.98 -10.98 28.58
CA PHE A 456 -9.44 -12.09 27.76
C PHE A 456 -8.54 -13.29 27.95
N TYR A 457 -9.08 -14.47 28.28
CA TYR A 457 -8.27 -15.67 28.51
C TYR A 457 -7.57 -16.18 27.25
N HIS A 458 -8.10 -15.87 26.07
CA HIS A 458 -7.49 -16.26 24.80
C HIS A 458 -7.83 -15.27 23.67
N ALA A 459 -6.85 -14.96 22.83
CA ALA A 459 -6.99 -14.01 21.71
C ALA A 459 -8.06 -14.42 20.67
N SER A 460 -8.40 -15.71 20.58
CA SER A 460 -9.42 -16.19 19.62
C SER A 460 -10.84 -15.65 19.87
N PHE A 461 -11.15 -15.23 21.10
CA PHE A 461 -12.47 -14.69 21.45
C PHE A 461 -12.65 -13.23 20.96
N PRO A 462 -11.76 -12.27 21.25
CA PRO A 462 -11.83 -10.95 20.63
C PRO A 462 -11.62 -11.00 19.11
N ASP A 463 -10.84 -11.95 18.58
CA ASP A 463 -10.74 -12.19 17.13
C ASP A 463 -12.07 -12.66 16.54
N PHE A 464 -12.79 -13.55 17.24
CA PHE A 464 -14.13 -14.00 16.84
C PHE A 464 -15.11 -12.83 16.79
N LEU A 465 -15.16 -12.00 17.83
CA LEU A 465 -16.06 -10.83 17.90
C LEU A 465 -15.78 -9.78 16.81
N GLN A 466 -14.55 -9.72 16.28
CA GLN A 466 -14.15 -8.77 15.22
C GLN A 466 -14.19 -9.36 13.80
N ASP A 467 -14.62 -10.62 13.64
CA ASP A 467 -14.77 -11.26 12.33
C ASP A 467 -16.27 -11.45 12.01
N PRO A 468 -16.79 -10.78 10.95
CA PRO A 468 -18.21 -10.83 10.61
C PRO A 468 -18.67 -12.21 10.13
N VAL A 469 -17.77 -13.02 9.57
CA VAL A 469 -18.09 -14.37 9.08
C VAL A 469 -18.20 -15.35 10.24
N ARG A 470 -17.31 -15.21 11.25
CA ARG A 470 -17.26 -16.13 12.40
C ARG A 470 -18.32 -15.83 13.44
N SER A 471 -18.52 -14.56 13.80
CA SER A 471 -19.42 -14.17 14.90
C SER A 471 -20.86 -13.88 14.49
N GLY A 472 -21.14 -13.69 13.20
CA GLY A 472 -22.48 -13.45 12.68
C GLY A 472 -23.17 -12.29 13.40
N GLN A 473 -24.25 -12.58 14.14
CA GLN A 473 -25.02 -11.57 14.86
C GLN A 473 -24.28 -10.93 16.05
N PHE A 474 -23.20 -11.55 16.52
CA PHE A 474 -22.39 -11.04 17.64
C PHE A 474 -21.21 -10.17 17.18
N TYR A 475 -21.14 -9.87 15.89
CA TYR A 475 -20.06 -9.10 15.28
C TYR A 475 -20.00 -7.67 15.82
N LEU A 476 -18.83 -7.29 16.33
CA LEU A 476 -18.48 -5.95 16.80
C LEU A 476 -17.65 -5.25 15.73
N SER A 477 -18.31 -4.50 14.84
CA SER A 477 -17.61 -3.69 13.85
C SER A 477 -16.85 -2.53 14.51
N GLN A 478 -15.66 -2.20 14.00
CA GLN A 478 -14.87 -1.07 14.53
C GLN A 478 -15.66 0.23 14.51
N ASP A 479 -16.46 0.47 13.47
CA ASP A 479 -17.28 1.66 13.34
C ASP A 479 -18.37 1.72 14.41
N THR A 480 -19.03 0.58 14.69
CA THR A 480 -20.07 0.49 15.73
C THR A 480 -19.46 0.68 17.12
N MET A 481 -18.29 0.10 17.38
CA MET A 481 -17.58 0.29 18.65
C MET A 481 -17.16 1.75 18.84
N LYS A 482 -16.59 2.40 17.81
CA LYS A 482 -16.21 3.82 17.83
C LYS A 482 -17.43 4.73 18.02
N TYR A 483 -18.53 4.46 17.32
CA TYR A 483 -19.78 5.18 17.48
C TYR A 483 -20.33 5.07 18.91
N ASN A 484 -20.47 3.86 19.44
CA ASN A 484 -20.93 3.64 20.81
C ASN A 484 -20.02 4.34 21.83
N PHE A 485 -18.71 4.39 21.56
CA PHE A 485 -17.76 5.12 22.39
C PHE A 485 -17.98 6.63 22.33
N ILE A 486 -18.10 7.23 21.14
CA ILE A 486 -18.39 8.67 20.96
C ILE A 486 -19.65 9.08 21.72
N ILE A 487 -20.76 8.36 21.50
CA ILE A 487 -22.04 8.66 22.15
C ILE A 487 -21.91 8.56 23.67
N GLN A 488 -21.23 7.52 24.17
CA GLN A 488 -21.03 7.36 25.61
C GLN A 488 -20.11 8.45 26.19
N SER A 489 -19.05 8.87 25.48
CA SER A 489 -18.16 9.96 25.89
C SER A 489 -18.93 11.27 26.04
N LEU A 490 -19.77 11.62 25.06
CA LEU A 490 -20.63 12.82 25.13
C LEU A 490 -21.59 12.74 26.33
N ARG A 491 -22.23 11.59 26.55
CA ARG A 491 -23.16 11.40 27.69
C ARG A 491 -22.45 11.45 29.04
N TRP A 492 -21.27 10.85 29.15
CA TRP A 492 -20.49 10.86 30.38
C TRP A 492 -20.00 12.28 30.70
N MET A 493 -19.48 13.01 29.72
CA MET A 493 -19.09 14.42 29.87
C MET A 493 -20.29 15.30 30.26
N LYS A 494 -21.47 15.06 29.68
CA LYS A 494 -22.73 15.74 30.04
C LYS A 494 -23.11 15.53 31.51
N LYS A 495 -22.86 14.33 32.05
CA LYS A 495 -23.20 13.96 33.43
C LYS A 495 -22.17 14.46 34.46
N HIS A 496 -20.89 14.49 34.12
CA HIS A 496 -19.79 14.69 35.10
C HIS A 496 -18.97 15.98 34.90
N GLY A 497 -18.99 16.59 33.72
CA GLY A 497 -18.51 17.93 33.37
C GLY A 497 -17.43 18.58 34.25
N LYS A 498 -17.65 19.83 34.68
CA LYS A 498 -16.66 20.70 35.36
C LYS A 498 -15.98 20.12 36.60
N LYS A 499 -16.51 19.04 37.17
CA LYS A 499 -15.94 18.33 38.33
C LYS A 499 -16.03 16.81 38.08
N PRO A 500 -15.07 16.22 37.34
CA PRO A 500 -15.03 14.77 37.22
C PRO A 500 -14.92 14.12 38.62
N PRO A 501 -15.46 12.89 38.81
CA PRO A 501 -15.31 12.17 40.07
C PRO A 501 -13.83 12.09 40.48
N GLN A 502 -13.54 12.28 41.77
CA GLN A 502 -12.17 12.18 42.30
C GLN A 502 -11.56 10.82 41.90
N GLY A 503 -10.36 10.85 41.32
CA GLY A 503 -9.66 9.64 40.84
C GLY A 503 -9.96 9.21 39.40
N HIS A 504 -10.89 9.85 38.69
CA HIS A 504 -11.26 9.49 37.29
C HIS A 504 -10.95 10.62 36.27
N GLU A 505 -9.93 11.44 36.53
CA GLU A 505 -9.55 12.54 35.63
C GLU A 505 -8.95 12.04 34.30
N HIS A 506 -8.26 10.90 34.32
CA HIS A 506 -7.77 10.23 33.11
C HIS A 506 -8.92 9.73 32.22
N VAL A 507 -10.03 9.28 32.81
CA VAL A 507 -11.24 8.88 32.06
C VAL A 507 -11.84 10.07 31.33
N TYR A 508 -11.86 11.26 31.96
CA TYR A 508 -12.30 12.49 31.30
C TYR A 508 -11.39 12.85 30.12
N ARG A 509 -10.06 12.79 30.30
CA ARG A 509 -9.10 13.08 29.20
C ARG A 509 -9.28 12.11 28.03
N LEU A 510 -9.43 10.82 28.30
CA LEU A 510 -9.67 9.81 27.27
C LEU A 510 -11.00 10.02 26.55
N ALA A 511 -12.09 10.24 27.30
CA ALA A 511 -13.42 10.49 26.75
C ALA A 511 -13.44 11.75 25.85
N SER A 512 -12.79 12.81 26.31
CA SER A 512 -12.66 14.07 25.56
C SER A 512 -11.80 13.88 24.30
N TRP A 513 -10.59 13.35 24.43
CA TRP A 513 -9.70 13.07 23.30
C TRP A 513 -10.40 12.23 22.23
N ALA A 514 -11.01 11.12 22.63
CA ALA A 514 -11.63 10.21 21.69
C ALA A 514 -12.88 10.77 21.03
N ALA A 515 -13.74 11.49 21.78
CA ALA A 515 -14.90 12.14 21.18
C ALA A 515 -14.45 13.10 20.07
N TRP A 516 -13.53 14.02 20.37
CA TRP A 516 -13.10 15.04 19.42
C TRP A 516 -12.22 14.48 18.29
N TYR A 517 -11.50 13.38 18.54
CA TYR A 517 -10.70 12.71 17.50
C TYR A 517 -11.54 11.87 16.54
N PHE A 518 -12.53 11.11 17.03
CA PHE A 518 -13.31 10.19 16.19
C PHE A 518 -14.53 10.84 15.53
N ILE A 519 -15.12 11.88 16.11
CA ILE A 519 -16.28 12.57 15.50
C ILE A 519 -15.96 13.05 14.07
N PRO A 520 -14.80 13.67 13.80
CA PRO A 520 -14.43 14.07 12.44
C PRO A 520 -14.26 12.91 11.45
N ARG A 521 -14.05 11.70 11.96
CA ARG A 521 -13.65 10.50 11.21
C ARG A 521 -14.76 9.44 11.16
N ILE A 522 -16.00 9.81 11.52
CA ILE A 522 -17.10 8.85 11.57
C ILE A 522 -17.73 8.63 10.18
N PRO A 523 -18.08 7.38 9.81
CA PRO A 523 -18.80 7.11 8.56
C PRO A 523 -20.18 7.77 8.47
N ASP A 524 -20.59 8.13 7.25
CA ASP A 524 -21.82 8.89 6.96
C ASP A 524 -23.10 8.25 7.51
N TYR A 525 -23.21 6.92 7.49
CA TYR A 525 -24.40 6.21 7.97
C TYR A 525 -24.61 6.32 9.50
N LEU A 526 -23.57 6.72 10.26
CA LEU A 526 -23.60 6.92 11.73
C LEU A 526 -23.68 8.41 12.11
N PHE A 527 -23.48 9.31 11.14
CA PHE A 527 -23.41 10.76 11.34
C PHE A 527 -24.68 11.33 12.00
N SER A 528 -25.86 10.88 11.57
CA SER A 528 -27.15 11.38 12.09
C SER A 528 -27.32 11.14 13.60
N GLY A 529 -26.80 10.03 14.12
CA GLY A 529 -26.85 9.68 15.54
C GLY A 529 -25.94 10.57 16.39
N VAL A 530 -24.72 10.84 15.89
CA VAL A 530 -23.76 11.73 16.56
C VAL A 530 -24.26 13.18 16.57
N MET A 531 -24.80 13.66 15.45
CA MET A 531 -25.31 15.03 15.35
C MET A 531 -26.48 15.30 16.31
N LYS A 532 -27.38 14.32 16.52
CA LYS A 532 -28.46 14.45 17.52
C LYS A 532 -27.93 14.71 18.92
N GLU A 533 -26.87 14.02 19.33
CA GLU A 533 -26.26 14.23 20.65
C GLU A 533 -25.48 15.55 20.69
N LEU A 534 -24.70 15.88 19.66
CA LEU A 534 -23.92 17.13 19.56
C LEU A 534 -24.79 18.40 19.58
N VAL A 535 -25.91 18.40 18.88
CA VAL A 535 -26.85 19.56 18.86
C VAL A 535 -27.37 19.87 20.27
N THR A 536 -27.53 18.86 21.13
CA THR A 536 -27.99 19.04 22.52
C THR A 536 -26.86 19.24 23.52
N PHE A 537 -25.60 19.05 23.10
CA PHE A 537 -24.43 19.10 23.97
C PHE A 537 -24.13 20.54 24.44
N ASP A 538 -23.79 20.69 25.72
CA ASP A 538 -23.44 21.97 26.31
C ASP A 538 -21.91 22.10 26.41
N PHE A 539 -21.29 22.86 25.51
CA PHE A 539 -19.84 23.04 25.46
C PHE A 539 -19.27 23.81 26.67
N THR A 540 -20.10 24.47 27.47
CA THR A 540 -19.64 25.19 28.66
C THR A 540 -19.18 24.27 29.79
N ILE A 541 -19.51 22.98 29.72
CA ILE A 541 -19.18 21.97 30.74
C ILE A 541 -17.78 21.36 30.55
N LEU A 542 -17.08 21.69 29.45
CA LEU A 542 -15.76 21.14 29.14
C LEU A 542 -14.70 21.70 30.11
N LYS A 543 -13.95 20.81 30.73
CA LYS A 543 -12.70 21.08 31.44
C LYS A 543 -11.55 20.91 30.44
N ASP A 544 -10.90 21.99 30.03
CA ASP A 544 -9.72 22.06 29.15
C ASP A 544 -9.69 21.07 27.95
N PRO A 545 -10.33 21.40 26.82
CA PRO A 545 -10.31 20.53 25.65
C PRO A 545 -8.88 20.48 25.08
N GLN A 546 -8.30 19.28 24.98
CA GLN A 546 -6.99 19.02 24.38
C GLN A 546 -6.81 19.85 23.08
N PRO A 547 -5.99 20.92 23.07
CA PRO A 547 -6.06 21.95 22.03
C PRO A 547 -5.90 21.47 20.59
N PRO A 548 -4.96 20.57 20.23
CA PRO A 548 -4.78 20.17 18.83
C PRO A 548 -5.93 19.32 18.30
N VAL A 549 -6.47 18.41 19.12
CA VAL A 549 -7.56 17.51 18.71
C VAL A 549 -8.90 18.25 18.67
N PHE A 550 -9.12 19.18 19.61
CA PHE A 550 -10.31 19.99 19.60
C PHE A 550 -10.31 21.00 18.43
N ALA A 551 -9.16 21.58 18.08
CA ALA A 551 -9.04 22.44 16.91
C ALA A 551 -9.41 21.71 15.60
N GLU A 552 -8.99 20.44 15.46
CA GLU A 552 -9.38 19.60 14.33
C GLU A 552 -10.90 19.37 14.28
N PHE A 553 -11.53 19.10 15.43
CA PHE A 553 -12.99 18.99 15.53
C PHE A 553 -13.70 20.30 15.15
N ILE A 554 -13.18 21.46 15.57
CA ILE A 554 -13.75 22.76 15.22
C ILE A 554 -13.65 23.03 13.71
N ARG A 555 -12.50 22.72 13.10
CA ARG A 555 -12.30 22.82 11.65
C ARG A 555 -13.24 21.91 10.88
N TRP A 556 -13.45 20.69 11.37
CA TRP A 556 -14.43 19.76 10.80
C TRP A 556 -15.86 20.29 10.94
N LEU A 557 -16.23 20.85 12.09
CA LEU A 557 -17.57 21.37 12.34
C LEU A 557 -17.89 22.62 11.50
N SER A 558 -16.92 23.51 11.31
CA SER A 558 -17.10 24.72 10.48
C SER A 558 -17.38 24.39 9.01
N VAL A 559 -16.86 23.26 8.51
CA VAL A 559 -17.14 22.76 7.17
C VAL A 559 -18.56 22.16 7.07
N ILE A 560 -19.10 21.59 8.15
CA ILE A 560 -20.31 20.74 8.07
C ILE A 560 -21.59 21.42 8.60
N ALA A 561 -21.47 22.36 9.55
CA ALA A 561 -22.62 22.99 10.19
C ALA A 561 -22.43 24.52 10.33
N PRO A 562 -22.56 25.31 9.24
CA PRO A 562 -22.48 26.77 9.28
C PRO A 562 -23.63 27.44 10.04
N SER A 563 -24.61 26.67 10.56
CA SER A 563 -25.74 27.20 11.32
C SER A 563 -25.31 27.91 12.61
N HIS A 564 -25.70 29.19 12.72
CA HIS A 564 -25.37 30.12 13.80
C HIS A 564 -25.56 29.55 15.24
N ASN A 565 -26.49 28.61 15.47
CA ASN A 565 -26.82 28.13 16.82
C ASN A 565 -25.77 27.20 17.47
N LEU A 566 -25.09 26.35 16.71
CA LEU A 566 -24.05 25.43 17.26
C LEU A 566 -22.74 26.19 17.51
N LEU A 567 -22.35 27.04 16.57
CA LEU A 567 -21.20 27.93 16.67
C LEU A 567 -21.35 28.96 17.81
N VAL A 568 -22.55 29.50 18.05
CA VAL A 568 -22.85 30.39 19.19
C VAL A 568 -22.82 29.68 20.55
N ARG A 569 -23.08 28.37 20.59
CA ARG A 569 -22.95 27.59 21.83
C ARG A 569 -21.50 27.21 22.10
N LEU A 570 -20.74 26.93 21.04
CA LEU A 570 -19.30 26.72 21.09
C LEU A 570 -18.52 27.97 21.54
N SER A 571 -18.96 29.17 21.13
CA SER A 571 -18.35 30.43 21.57
C SER A 571 -18.49 30.72 23.07
N LYS A 572 -19.29 29.90 23.79
CA LYS A 572 -19.46 29.97 25.26
C LYS A 572 -18.55 29.00 26.01
N ALA A 573 -17.73 28.20 25.33
CA ALA A 573 -16.76 27.30 25.95
C ALA A 573 -15.71 28.07 26.78
N PRO A 574 -15.14 27.49 27.85
CA PRO A 574 -14.22 28.19 28.75
C PRO A 574 -12.93 28.66 28.06
N PRO A 575 -12.39 29.83 28.45
CA PRO A 575 -11.21 30.45 27.83
C PRO A 575 -9.93 29.70 28.24
N GLY A 576 -9.49 28.81 27.35
CA GLY A 576 -8.27 28.00 27.41
C GLY A 576 -7.94 27.35 26.07
N SER A 577 -8.93 27.26 25.16
CA SER A 577 -8.76 26.96 23.75
C SER A 577 -8.17 28.17 23.01
N ALA A 578 -6.94 28.04 22.52
CA ALA A 578 -6.23 29.13 21.87
C ALA A 578 -6.99 29.75 20.67
N HIS A 579 -6.94 31.08 20.64
CA HIS A 579 -7.21 32.02 19.54
C HIS A 579 -8.66 32.46 19.29
N SER A 580 -8.75 33.77 19.05
CA SER A 580 -9.89 34.67 19.21
C SER A 580 -11.00 34.48 18.16
N PRO A 581 -12.19 35.10 18.38
CA PRO A 581 -13.33 35.10 17.45
C PRO A 581 -13.06 35.70 16.06
N THR A 582 -11.83 36.13 15.76
CA THR A 582 -11.43 36.78 14.51
C THR A 582 -11.08 35.82 13.38
N MET A 583 -10.79 34.54 13.64
CA MET A 583 -10.59 33.53 12.56
C MET A 583 -11.88 32.87 12.06
N LEU A 584 -13.03 33.18 12.68
CA LEU A 584 -14.34 32.63 12.30
C LEU A 584 -15.04 33.44 11.18
N VAL A 585 -14.49 34.58 10.77
CA VAL A 585 -15.13 35.49 9.81
C VAL A 585 -14.60 35.28 8.37
N GLU A 586 -13.47 34.61 8.17
CA GLU A 586 -12.88 34.38 6.84
C GLU A 586 -13.15 32.97 6.25
N TYR A 587 -13.86 32.10 6.97
CA TYR A 587 -14.11 30.70 6.55
C TYR A 587 -15.60 30.36 6.47
N MET A 588 -16.34 31.03 5.59
CA MET A 588 -17.71 30.66 5.26
C MET A 588 -17.93 30.56 3.75
N ALA A 589 -17.78 29.34 3.21
CA ALA A 589 -18.42 28.91 1.97
C ALA A 589 -18.54 27.38 1.90
N GLY A 590 -19.76 26.90 1.63
CA GLY A 590 -20.02 25.62 0.96
C GLY A 590 -20.13 24.36 1.82
N SER A 591 -21.36 23.93 2.10
CA SER A 591 -21.65 22.51 2.40
C SER A 591 -23.10 22.15 2.09
N GLU A 592 -23.30 21.26 1.11
CA GLU A 592 -24.59 20.68 0.72
C GLU A 592 -25.12 19.64 1.73
N ARG A 593 -24.27 19.14 2.64
CA ARG A 593 -24.61 18.06 3.59
C ARG A 593 -25.70 18.43 4.60
N LEU A 594 -25.85 19.73 4.90
CA LEU A 594 -26.85 20.21 5.86
C LEU A 594 -28.22 20.45 5.21
N ASN A 595 -28.27 20.75 3.91
CA ASN A 595 -29.52 21.07 3.22
C ASN A 595 -30.42 19.83 3.04
N ALA A 596 -29.84 18.64 2.93
CA ALA A 596 -30.60 17.38 2.95
C ALA A 596 -31.23 17.11 4.34
N TRP A 597 -30.50 17.37 5.43
CA TRP A 597 -30.99 17.14 6.80
C TRP A 597 -31.97 18.22 7.29
N ILE A 598 -31.75 19.50 6.93
CA ILE A 598 -32.66 20.60 7.27
C ILE A 598 -34.01 20.45 6.56
N SER A 599 -34.04 19.83 5.37
CA SER A 599 -35.31 19.59 4.65
C SER A 599 -36.26 18.63 5.37
N ASP A 600 -35.72 17.74 6.22
CA ASP A 600 -36.51 16.75 6.95
C ASP A 600 -36.92 17.18 8.38
N TYR A 601 -36.40 18.30 8.90
CA TYR A 601 -36.54 18.64 10.32
C TYR A 601 -36.88 20.11 10.66
N SER A 602 -37.86 20.73 9.98
CA SER A 602 -38.63 21.82 10.63
C SER A 602 -39.95 22.19 9.92
N PRO A 603 -41.11 22.10 10.59
CA PRO A 603 -42.36 22.69 10.13
C PRO A 603 -42.57 24.10 10.72
N LYS A 604 -42.98 25.04 9.86
CA LYS A 604 -43.56 26.38 10.14
C LYS A 604 -42.56 27.51 10.43
N HIS A 605 -42.33 28.38 9.45
CA HIS A 605 -42.69 29.81 9.47
C HIS A 605 -42.21 30.50 8.19
N LYS A 606 -43.14 31.04 7.41
CA LYS A 606 -42.90 32.05 6.37
C LYS A 606 -42.85 33.41 7.06
N ASP A 607 -41.84 34.25 6.77
CA ASP A 607 -42.11 35.59 6.23
C ASP A 607 -40.86 36.38 5.81
N LYS A 608 -41.15 37.22 4.80
CA LYS A 608 -40.42 38.23 4.03
C LYS A 608 -39.31 39.02 4.75
N HIS A 609 -38.18 39.27 4.07
CA HIS A 609 -37.66 40.62 3.77
C HIS A 609 -36.57 40.57 2.67
N SER A 610 -36.52 41.63 1.86
CA SER A 610 -35.77 41.86 0.62
C SER A 610 -34.24 41.97 0.75
N PRO A 611 -33.44 41.62 -0.28
CA PRO A 611 -32.00 41.84 -0.26
C PRO A 611 -31.63 43.24 -0.81
N LEU A 612 -30.83 43.97 -0.04
CA LEU A 612 -30.12 45.17 -0.49
C LEU A 612 -28.78 44.76 -1.13
N THR A 613 -28.60 45.22 -2.36
CA THR A 613 -27.45 45.06 -3.24
C THR A 613 -26.18 45.68 -2.65
N LEU A 614 -25.08 44.92 -2.61
CA LEU A 614 -23.71 45.47 -2.55
C LEU A 614 -23.06 45.19 -3.90
N HIS A 615 -22.89 46.24 -4.70
CA HIS A 615 -22.26 46.20 -6.01
C HIS A 615 -20.79 46.62 -5.80
N PHE A 616 -19.84 45.69 -5.91
CA PHE A 616 -18.44 46.03 -6.20
C PHE A 616 -17.78 44.86 -6.96
N LEU A 617 -17.23 45.17 -8.13
CA LEU A 617 -16.47 44.33 -9.07
C LEU A 617 -17.23 43.18 -9.74
N LEU A 618 -17.96 43.53 -10.82
CA LEU A 618 -18.41 42.59 -11.84
C LEU A 618 -17.99 43.12 -13.22
N GLY A 619 -17.04 42.44 -13.86
CA GLY A 619 -17.30 42.00 -15.23
C GLY A 619 -18.49 41.02 -15.16
N LYS A 620 -19.40 41.06 -16.14
CA LYS A 620 -20.55 40.13 -16.15
C LYS A 620 -20.02 38.69 -16.05
N PRO A 621 -20.57 37.82 -15.19
CA PRO A 621 -20.17 36.41 -15.21
C PRO A 621 -20.60 35.81 -16.55
N LEU A 622 -19.62 35.41 -17.35
CA LEU A 622 -19.85 34.60 -18.56
C LEU A 622 -20.39 33.25 -18.12
N GLN A 623 -21.67 32.97 -18.41
CA GLN A 623 -22.23 31.62 -18.31
C GLN A 623 -21.85 30.85 -19.58
N ALA A 624 -20.60 30.40 -19.68
CA ALA A 624 -20.17 29.49 -20.74
C ALA A 624 -20.64 28.06 -20.42
N THR A 625 -21.45 27.46 -21.29
CA THR A 625 -21.88 26.06 -21.16
C THR A 625 -20.89 25.14 -21.88
N ARG A 626 -20.40 24.10 -21.20
CA ARG A 626 -19.44 23.15 -21.77
C ARG A 626 -20.03 22.37 -22.94
N ALA A 627 -19.24 22.19 -24.00
CA ALA A 627 -19.56 21.35 -25.14
C ALA A 627 -19.74 19.89 -24.71
N SER A 628 -20.70 19.18 -25.29
CA SER A 628 -20.96 17.77 -24.96
C SER A 628 -20.72 16.88 -26.17
N THR A 629 -20.38 15.63 -25.92
CA THR A 629 -20.31 14.55 -26.92
C THR A 629 -21.14 13.37 -26.43
N ILE A 630 -21.39 12.36 -27.26
CA ILE A 630 -22.17 11.17 -26.89
C ILE A 630 -21.31 9.92 -27.11
N ILE A 631 -21.28 9.00 -26.13
CA ILE A 631 -20.63 7.70 -26.28
C ILE A 631 -21.56 6.77 -27.06
N LEU A 632 -21.03 6.19 -28.13
CA LEU A 632 -21.72 5.19 -28.94
C LEU A 632 -21.41 3.78 -28.42
N PRO A 633 -22.34 2.82 -28.57
CA PRO A 633 -22.06 1.44 -28.22
C PRO A 633 -20.86 0.89 -29.00
N PRO A 634 -20.17 -0.14 -28.46
CA PRO A 634 -19.11 -0.84 -29.18
C PRO A 634 -19.65 -1.36 -30.52
N LEU A 635 -18.86 -1.20 -31.59
CA LEU A 635 -19.19 -1.79 -32.88
C LEU A 635 -19.02 -3.31 -32.81
N GLU A 636 -19.83 -4.09 -33.53
CA GLU A 636 -19.70 -5.56 -33.60
C GLU A 636 -18.32 -6.00 -34.09
N SER A 637 -17.67 -5.15 -34.88
CA SER A 637 -16.32 -5.31 -35.42
C SER A 637 -15.22 -4.98 -34.41
N SER A 638 -15.51 -4.26 -33.31
CA SER A 638 -14.52 -3.89 -32.30
C SER A 638 -14.32 -5.02 -31.29
N PRO A 639 -13.11 -5.57 -31.13
CA PRO A 639 -12.86 -6.64 -30.16
C PRO A 639 -13.00 -6.14 -28.72
N SER A 640 -13.46 -7.02 -27.82
CA SER A 640 -13.48 -6.73 -26.38
C SER A 640 -12.14 -7.10 -25.74
N PHE A 641 -11.55 -6.16 -25.00
CA PHE A 641 -10.34 -6.39 -24.22
C PHE A 641 -10.62 -6.87 -22.79
N LEU A 642 -11.88 -7.09 -22.42
CA LEU A 642 -12.27 -7.53 -21.09
C LEU A 642 -12.18 -9.05 -20.96
N ILE A 643 -11.45 -9.52 -19.95
CA ILE A 643 -11.28 -10.94 -19.66
C ILE A 643 -12.33 -11.36 -18.62
N THR A 644 -13.40 -12.00 -19.10
CA THR A 644 -14.48 -12.52 -18.24
C THR A 644 -14.12 -13.88 -17.63
N ARG A 645 -14.87 -14.33 -16.62
CA ARG A 645 -14.65 -15.65 -15.98
C ARG A 645 -14.67 -16.83 -16.97
N ASN A 646 -15.43 -16.73 -18.05
CA ASN A 646 -15.54 -17.77 -19.07
C ASN A 646 -14.28 -17.88 -19.93
N ASN A 647 -13.58 -16.76 -20.16
CA ASN A 647 -12.41 -16.68 -21.03
C ASN A 647 -11.09 -16.60 -20.25
N LYS A 648 -11.14 -16.52 -18.91
CA LYS A 648 -9.97 -16.47 -18.02
C LYS A 648 -9.37 -17.87 -17.81
N SER A 649 -8.55 -18.31 -18.76
CA SER A 649 -7.84 -19.61 -18.69
C SER A 649 -6.36 -19.43 -19.01
N TYR A 650 -5.50 -19.78 -18.04
CA TYR A 650 -4.04 -19.78 -18.20
C TYR A 650 -3.46 -21.15 -18.55
N LYS A 651 -4.32 -22.13 -18.91
CA LYS A 651 -3.90 -23.50 -19.24
C LYS A 651 -3.46 -23.66 -20.69
N HIS A 652 -3.75 -22.68 -21.55
CA HIS A 652 -3.46 -22.74 -22.98
C HIS A 652 -2.04 -22.28 -23.31
N GLN A 653 -1.45 -22.85 -24.34
CA GLN A 653 -0.16 -22.44 -24.87
C GLN A 653 -0.30 -21.28 -25.87
N TYR A 654 0.73 -20.44 -25.96
CA TYR A 654 0.77 -19.26 -26.83
C TYR A 654 0.77 -19.55 -28.34
N ALA A 655 1.08 -20.78 -28.76
CA ALA A 655 1.08 -21.18 -30.17
C ALA A 655 -0.26 -20.93 -30.87
N ASN A 656 -1.38 -21.04 -30.13
CA ASN A 656 -2.72 -20.80 -30.66
C ASN A 656 -2.90 -19.37 -31.18
N ILE A 657 -2.28 -18.37 -30.55
CA ILE A 657 -2.39 -16.96 -30.96
C ILE A 657 -1.79 -16.79 -32.36
N TYR A 658 -0.59 -17.33 -32.59
CA TYR A 658 0.08 -17.25 -33.90
C TYR A 658 -0.69 -17.98 -34.99
N PHE A 659 -1.26 -19.15 -34.69
CA PHE A 659 -2.08 -19.88 -35.65
C PHE A 659 -3.33 -19.09 -36.06
N VAL A 660 -4.05 -18.52 -35.09
CA VAL A 660 -5.22 -17.68 -35.34
C VAL A 660 -4.84 -16.43 -36.13
N ARG A 661 -3.75 -15.75 -35.76
CA ARG A 661 -3.25 -14.55 -36.44
C ARG A 661 -2.90 -14.81 -37.90
N LEU A 662 -2.12 -15.87 -38.17
CA LEU A 662 -1.75 -16.26 -39.52
C LEU A 662 -3.00 -16.58 -40.35
N ARG A 663 -3.92 -17.38 -39.81
CA ARG A 663 -5.18 -17.73 -40.49
C ARG A 663 -6.03 -16.52 -40.86
N LEU A 664 -6.18 -15.56 -39.95
CA LEU A 664 -7.04 -14.38 -40.16
C LEU A 664 -6.44 -13.36 -41.13
N LEU A 665 -5.12 -13.15 -41.09
CA LEU A 665 -4.46 -12.15 -41.94
C LEU A 665 -4.06 -12.68 -43.32
N ARG A 666 -3.86 -14.00 -43.46
CA ARG A 666 -3.46 -14.66 -44.71
C ARG A 666 -4.38 -14.33 -45.89
N GLN A 667 -5.69 -14.35 -45.68
CA GLN A 667 -6.67 -14.02 -46.73
C GLN A 667 -6.49 -12.62 -47.34
N PHE A 668 -6.09 -11.63 -46.53
CA PHE A 668 -5.88 -10.26 -46.98
C PHE A 668 -4.54 -10.13 -47.72
N LEU A 669 -3.51 -10.80 -47.19
CA LEU A 669 -2.18 -10.83 -47.79
C LEU A 669 -2.18 -11.53 -49.15
N GLU A 670 -2.83 -12.68 -49.29
CA GLU A 670 -2.94 -13.39 -50.57
C GLU A 670 -3.66 -12.53 -51.62
N LYS A 671 -4.77 -11.88 -51.24
CA LYS A 671 -5.51 -10.97 -52.14
C LYS A 671 -4.67 -9.75 -52.56
N ASN A 672 -3.87 -9.20 -51.64
CA ASN A 672 -3.02 -8.05 -51.94
C ASN A 672 -1.80 -8.44 -52.77
N ALA A 673 -1.15 -9.55 -52.43
CA ALA A 673 -0.02 -10.13 -53.14
C ALA A 673 -0.40 -10.49 -54.60
N LEU A 674 -1.54 -11.17 -54.80
CA LEU A 674 -2.04 -11.50 -56.12
C LEU A 674 -2.20 -10.27 -57.02
N VAL A 675 -2.72 -9.17 -56.47
CA VAL A 675 -2.89 -7.93 -57.24
C VAL A 675 -1.57 -7.20 -57.48
N ARG A 676 -0.69 -7.17 -56.48
CA ARG A 676 0.61 -6.49 -56.54
C ARG A 676 1.57 -7.18 -57.51
N TRP A 677 1.55 -8.51 -57.57
CA TRP A 677 2.52 -9.30 -58.32
C TRP A 677 1.97 -9.99 -59.57
N LYS A 678 0.71 -9.74 -59.94
CA LYS A 678 0.05 -10.33 -61.12
C LYS A 678 0.86 -10.20 -62.42
N ASN A 679 1.52 -9.05 -62.59
CA ASN A 679 2.20 -8.66 -63.84
C ASN A 679 3.73 -8.74 -63.73
N VAL A 680 4.26 -9.38 -62.69
CA VAL A 680 5.71 -9.51 -62.51
C VAL A 680 6.25 -10.59 -63.46
N SER A 681 7.35 -10.28 -64.14
CA SER A 681 8.04 -11.21 -65.05
C SER A 681 8.48 -12.47 -64.30
N GLY A 682 8.04 -13.64 -64.76
CA GLY A 682 8.30 -14.94 -64.11
C GLY A 682 7.06 -15.63 -63.55
N ASN A 683 5.89 -14.98 -63.57
CA ASN A 683 4.61 -15.54 -63.09
C ASN A 683 4.74 -16.22 -61.72
N PRO A 684 5.05 -15.47 -60.67
CA PRO A 684 5.32 -16.05 -59.37
C PRO A 684 4.09 -16.78 -58.84
N VAL A 685 4.29 -17.99 -58.29
CA VAL A 685 3.22 -18.85 -57.76
C VAL A 685 3.15 -18.72 -56.24
N LEU A 686 1.94 -18.74 -55.68
CA LEU A 686 1.74 -18.87 -54.24
C LEU A 686 2.13 -20.27 -53.80
N VAL A 687 3.11 -20.39 -52.92
CA VAL A 687 3.45 -21.66 -52.28
C VAL A 687 2.69 -21.76 -50.95
N SER A 688 1.98 -22.86 -50.75
CA SER A 688 1.09 -23.05 -49.59
C SER A 688 1.85 -23.18 -48.28
N ARG A 689 3.00 -23.85 -48.28
CA ARG A 689 3.85 -24.07 -47.10
C ARG A 689 5.26 -23.56 -47.35
N VAL A 690 5.84 -22.87 -46.38
CA VAL A 690 7.14 -22.21 -46.50
C VAL A 690 8.27 -23.19 -46.82
N LEU A 691 8.20 -24.43 -46.34
CA LEU A 691 9.19 -25.46 -46.66
C LEU A 691 8.99 -26.14 -48.03
N ASP A 692 7.88 -25.91 -48.73
CA ASP A 692 7.61 -26.47 -50.06
C ASP A 692 8.18 -25.61 -51.20
N VAL A 693 8.98 -24.59 -50.89
CA VAL A 693 9.62 -23.74 -51.88
C VAL A 693 10.59 -24.56 -52.73
N VAL A 694 10.55 -24.37 -54.05
CA VAL A 694 11.42 -25.05 -55.00
C VAL A 694 12.62 -24.17 -55.34
N LYS A 695 13.82 -24.73 -55.22
CA LYS A 695 15.09 -24.06 -55.55
C LYS A 695 15.06 -23.35 -56.90
N GLY A 696 15.39 -22.06 -56.90
CA GLY A 696 15.48 -21.22 -58.10
C GLY A 696 14.14 -20.86 -58.76
N GLN A 697 13.00 -21.28 -58.21
CA GLN A 697 11.68 -20.86 -58.69
C GLN A 697 11.26 -19.55 -58.03
N LEU A 698 10.86 -18.56 -58.83
CA LEU A 698 10.27 -17.33 -58.31
C LEU A 698 8.86 -17.63 -57.76
N CYS A 699 8.67 -17.40 -56.48
CA CYS A 699 7.41 -17.66 -55.79
C CYS A 699 7.15 -16.62 -54.69
N TYR A 700 5.94 -16.62 -54.16
CA TYR A 700 5.67 -15.89 -52.93
C TYR A 700 5.08 -16.78 -51.85
N ILE A 701 5.49 -16.49 -50.63
CA ILE A 701 5.11 -17.21 -49.41
C ILE A 701 4.44 -16.25 -48.44
N VAL A 702 3.60 -16.80 -47.56
CA VAL A 702 2.91 -16.05 -46.50
C VAL A 702 3.24 -16.72 -45.18
N GLY A 703 3.68 -15.93 -44.20
CA GLY A 703 4.03 -16.45 -42.89
C GLY A 703 4.19 -15.36 -41.84
N THR A 704 4.50 -15.80 -40.63
CA THR A 704 4.77 -14.96 -39.47
C THR A 704 6.26 -14.63 -39.45
N VAL A 705 6.60 -13.35 -39.33
CA VAL A 705 7.99 -12.92 -39.14
C VAL A 705 8.44 -13.34 -37.74
N TYR A 706 9.57 -14.01 -37.65
CA TYR A 706 10.27 -14.28 -36.40
C TYR A 706 11.64 -13.63 -36.46
N MET A 707 11.95 -12.78 -35.48
CA MET A 707 13.24 -12.10 -35.39
C MET A 707 14.10 -12.82 -34.37
N GLU A 708 15.18 -13.45 -34.83
CA GLU A 708 16.20 -14.02 -33.97
C GLU A 708 17.26 -12.96 -33.71
N MET A 709 17.29 -12.47 -32.47
CA MET A 709 18.15 -11.35 -32.07
C MET A 709 19.02 -11.78 -30.88
N PRO A 710 20.35 -11.68 -30.97
CA PRO A 710 21.25 -12.09 -29.89
C PRO A 710 21.08 -11.32 -28.57
N LEU A 711 20.62 -10.06 -28.64
CA LEU A 711 20.42 -9.21 -27.45
C LEU A 711 19.02 -9.36 -26.83
N LYS A 712 18.16 -10.20 -27.40
CA LYS A 712 16.83 -10.46 -26.85
C LYS A 712 16.97 -11.26 -25.53
N PRO A 713 16.31 -10.85 -24.44
CA PRO A 713 16.44 -11.52 -23.15
C PRO A 713 15.95 -12.97 -23.21
N ASN A 714 16.69 -13.87 -22.57
CA ASN A 714 16.42 -15.30 -22.56
C ASN A 714 16.25 -15.80 -21.11
N VAL A 715 15.01 -16.15 -20.76
CA VAL A 715 14.66 -16.63 -19.41
C VAL A 715 15.44 -17.90 -19.03
N MET A 716 15.76 -18.77 -20.00
CA MET A 716 16.53 -19.98 -19.70
C MET A 716 17.98 -19.66 -19.33
N GLU A 717 18.58 -18.62 -19.92
CA GLU A 717 19.91 -18.14 -19.52
C GLU A 717 19.86 -17.48 -18.16
N ASP A 718 18.81 -16.73 -17.85
CA ASP A 718 18.63 -16.11 -16.53
C ASP A 718 18.40 -17.14 -15.42
N ILE A 719 17.68 -18.23 -15.69
CA ILE A 719 17.53 -19.37 -14.76
C ILE A 719 18.83 -20.17 -14.62
N ALA A 720 19.61 -20.29 -15.70
CA ALA A 720 20.91 -20.97 -15.67
C ALA A 720 22.01 -20.17 -14.97
N ARG A 721 21.85 -18.84 -14.85
CA ARG A 721 22.74 -17.99 -14.06
C ARG A 721 22.55 -18.31 -12.58
N ASP A 722 23.67 -18.59 -11.92
CA ASP A 722 23.73 -18.88 -10.50
C ASP A 722 23.14 -17.70 -9.70
N HIS A 723 22.28 -17.96 -8.71
CA HIS A 723 21.56 -16.95 -7.91
C HIS A 723 22.45 -15.95 -7.15
N SER A 724 23.77 -16.13 -7.27
CA SER A 724 24.85 -15.34 -6.70
C SER A 724 25.17 -14.06 -7.50
N ILE A 725 24.70 -13.93 -8.74
CA ILE A 725 24.99 -12.77 -9.61
C ILE A 725 23.70 -12.01 -9.91
N PRO A 726 23.64 -10.69 -9.63
CA PRO A 726 22.49 -9.87 -10.03
C PRO A 726 22.30 -9.94 -11.56
N PRO A 727 21.06 -10.11 -12.06
CA PRO A 727 20.83 -10.11 -13.49
C PRO A 727 21.31 -8.78 -14.10
N PRO A 728 21.96 -8.80 -15.28
CA PRO A 728 22.37 -7.58 -15.95
C PRO A 728 21.13 -6.73 -16.28
N PRO A 729 21.23 -5.39 -16.26
CA PRO A 729 20.12 -4.53 -16.60
C PRO A 729 19.64 -4.86 -18.02
N PRO A 730 18.31 -4.95 -18.25
CA PRO A 730 17.78 -5.31 -19.55
C PRO A 730 18.23 -4.28 -20.60
N PRO A 731 18.67 -4.73 -21.79
CA PRO A 731 19.20 -3.83 -22.80
C PRO A 731 18.09 -2.89 -23.29
N LYS A 732 18.44 -1.60 -23.51
CA LYS A 732 17.50 -0.57 -23.98
C LYS A 732 16.91 -0.90 -25.37
N LYS A 733 17.63 -1.68 -26.17
CA LYS A 733 17.26 -2.17 -27.50
C LYS A 733 17.66 -3.64 -27.62
N PHE A 734 16.88 -4.42 -28.35
CA PHE A 734 17.21 -5.79 -28.74
C PHE A 734 17.90 -5.85 -30.11
N TYR A 735 17.84 -4.77 -30.88
CA TYR A 735 18.45 -4.68 -32.20
C TYR A 735 19.97 -4.87 -32.18
N SER A 736 20.47 -5.69 -33.10
CA SER A 736 21.89 -5.88 -33.41
C SER A 736 22.10 -6.03 -34.93
N ASP A 737 23.29 -5.68 -35.43
CA ASP A 737 23.62 -5.92 -36.84
C ASP A 737 23.72 -7.42 -37.20
N ASN A 738 23.75 -8.29 -36.17
CA ASN A 738 23.74 -9.75 -36.31
C ASN A 738 22.33 -10.36 -36.31
N ASP A 739 21.27 -9.54 -36.30
CA ASP A 739 19.89 -10.02 -36.25
C ASP A 739 19.52 -10.81 -37.51
N SER A 740 18.72 -11.87 -37.32
CA SER A 740 18.27 -12.73 -38.39
C SER A 740 16.74 -12.68 -38.52
N VAL A 741 16.26 -12.42 -39.74
CA VAL A 741 14.82 -12.38 -40.05
C VAL A 741 14.42 -13.73 -40.62
N MET A 742 13.46 -14.39 -39.98
CA MET A 742 12.89 -15.65 -40.44
C MET A 742 11.40 -15.48 -40.77
N LEU A 743 10.91 -16.32 -41.66
CA LEU A 743 9.48 -16.48 -41.92
C LEU A 743 9.03 -17.86 -41.48
N GLU A 744 8.01 -17.90 -40.63
CA GLU A 744 7.48 -19.10 -39.98
C GLU A 744 6.03 -19.37 -40.41
N ASP A 745 5.73 -20.63 -40.68
CA ASP A 745 4.37 -21.12 -40.90
C ASP A 745 4.12 -22.45 -40.17
N GLU A 746 3.03 -23.15 -40.51
CA GLU A 746 2.69 -24.46 -39.94
C GLU A 746 3.65 -25.60 -40.34
N SER A 747 4.48 -25.40 -41.37
CA SER A 747 5.44 -26.39 -41.85
C SER A 747 6.83 -26.23 -41.23
N GLY A 748 7.27 -24.98 -41.00
CA GLY A 748 8.57 -24.69 -40.41
C GLY A 748 9.02 -23.25 -40.61
N ARG A 749 10.35 -23.03 -40.64
CA ARG A 749 10.98 -21.70 -40.72
C ARG A 749 11.96 -21.64 -41.89
N ILE A 750 11.98 -20.52 -42.59
CA ILE A 750 13.00 -20.18 -43.59
C ILE A 750 13.63 -18.83 -43.27
N ARG A 751 14.94 -18.68 -43.48
CA ARG A 751 15.64 -17.42 -43.27
C ARG A 751 15.44 -16.50 -44.46
N LEU A 752 15.03 -15.26 -44.23
CA LEU A 752 14.89 -14.23 -45.25
C LEU A 752 16.20 -13.44 -45.39
N VAL A 753 16.67 -13.25 -46.63
CA VAL A 753 17.85 -12.44 -46.96
C VAL A 753 17.53 -11.46 -48.09
N GLY A 754 18.25 -10.33 -48.13
CA GLY A 754 18.10 -9.31 -49.17
C GLY A 754 17.98 -7.89 -48.61
N ASP A 755 18.48 -6.91 -49.35
CA ASP A 755 18.48 -5.51 -48.92
C ASP A 755 17.08 -4.90 -48.79
N VAL A 756 16.08 -5.50 -49.44
CA VAL A 756 14.67 -5.09 -49.38
C VAL A 756 14.09 -5.16 -47.97
N LEU A 757 14.67 -5.99 -47.11
CA LEU A 757 14.30 -6.10 -45.70
C LEU A 757 14.67 -4.85 -44.89
N LYS A 758 15.73 -4.14 -45.30
CA LYS A 758 16.18 -2.91 -44.63
C LYS A 758 15.17 -1.79 -44.87
N GLY A 759 14.73 -1.13 -43.80
CA GLY A 759 13.78 -0.02 -43.87
C GLY A 759 12.30 -0.41 -43.96
N LYS A 760 11.94 -1.69 -43.86
CA LYS A 760 10.54 -2.17 -43.82
C LYS A 760 9.96 -2.29 -42.39
N ASN A 761 10.70 -1.84 -41.38
CA ASN A 761 10.31 -1.81 -39.97
C ASN A 761 9.79 -3.15 -39.41
N LEU A 762 10.31 -4.29 -39.87
CA LEU A 762 9.79 -5.60 -39.48
C LEU A 762 10.10 -5.93 -38.01
N VAL A 763 9.12 -6.49 -37.32
CA VAL A 763 9.24 -6.99 -35.95
C VAL A 763 8.63 -8.39 -35.84
N THR A 764 8.98 -9.13 -34.79
CA THR A 764 8.43 -10.47 -34.54
C THR A 764 6.90 -10.45 -34.48
N GLY A 765 6.26 -11.49 -35.00
CA GLY A 765 4.81 -11.68 -34.98
C GLY A 765 4.00 -10.90 -36.03
N VAL A 766 4.65 -10.08 -36.88
CA VAL A 766 4.02 -9.47 -38.06
C VAL A 766 3.79 -10.52 -39.12
N ILE A 767 2.61 -10.53 -39.76
CA ILE A 767 2.33 -11.44 -40.88
C ILE A 767 2.62 -10.69 -42.18
N ILE A 768 3.49 -11.27 -43.01
CA ILE A 768 3.86 -10.68 -44.32
C ILE A 768 3.71 -11.71 -45.43
N SER A 769 3.64 -11.20 -46.66
CA SER A 769 3.91 -12.00 -47.84
C SER A 769 5.23 -11.55 -48.45
N ALA A 770 6.13 -12.50 -48.72
CA ALA A 770 7.44 -12.23 -49.31
C ALA A 770 7.52 -12.88 -50.70
N LEU A 771 7.87 -12.09 -51.72
CA LEU A 771 8.18 -12.53 -53.07
C LEU A 771 9.68 -12.76 -53.18
N GLY A 772 10.09 -13.91 -53.72
CA GLY A 772 11.50 -14.26 -53.81
C GLY A 772 11.74 -15.65 -54.37
N ALA A 773 12.98 -16.12 -54.22
CA ALA A 773 13.39 -17.47 -54.59
C ALA A 773 14.37 -18.03 -53.55
N GLU A 774 14.41 -19.36 -53.42
CA GLU A 774 15.35 -20.04 -52.54
C GLU A 774 16.75 -20.08 -53.17
N THR A 775 17.76 -19.68 -52.39
CA THR A 775 19.17 -19.73 -52.74
C THR A 775 19.76 -21.13 -52.51
N PRO A 776 20.93 -21.46 -53.09
CA PRO A 776 21.57 -22.77 -52.89
C PRO A 776 21.87 -23.11 -51.42
N GLU A 777 22.02 -22.09 -50.58
CA GLU A 777 22.30 -22.20 -49.15
C GLU A 777 21.04 -22.49 -48.30
N GLY A 778 19.85 -22.52 -48.90
CA GLY A 778 18.58 -22.73 -48.21
C GLY A 778 17.97 -21.45 -47.60
N ASN A 779 18.51 -20.28 -47.94
CA ASN A 779 17.94 -18.99 -47.57
C ASN A 779 16.93 -18.53 -48.64
N PHE A 780 15.97 -17.69 -48.27
CA PHE A 780 15.01 -17.11 -49.20
C PHE A 780 15.40 -15.67 -49.55
N GLU A 781 15.81 -15.43 -50.79
CA GLU A 781 16.18 -14.10 -51.28
C GLU A 781 14.93 -13.30 -51.62
N VAL A 782 14.67 -12.24 -50.85
CA VAL A 782 13.45 -11.43 -50.93
C VAL A 782 13.62 -10.30 -51.94
N VAL A 783 12.72 -10.25 -52.92
CA VAL A 783 12.63 -9.22 -53.95
C VAL A 783 11.62 -8.14 -53.58
N ASP A 784 10.47 -8.51 -52.99
CA ASP A 784 9.45 -7.56 -52.55
C ASP A 784 8.63 -8.12 -51.38
N ILE A 785 8.01 -7.24 -50.60
CA ILE A 785 7.16 -7.60 -49.46
C ILE A 785 5.80 -6.90 -49.58
N CYS A 786 4.74 -7.63 -49.23
CA CYS A 786 3.38 -7.12 -49.13
C CYS A 786 2.86 -7.25 -47.69
N PHE A 787 2.17 -6.20 -47.23
CA PHE A 787 1.46 -6.16 -45.95
C PHE A 787 -0.06 -6.33 -46.15
N ALA A 788 -0.80 -6.51 -45.05
CA ALA A 788 -2.26 -6.63 -45.09
C ALA A 788 -2.98 -5.32 -45.52
N GLY A 789 -2.33 -4.16 -45.37
CA GLY A 789 -2.89 -2.82 -45.67
C GLY A 789 -3.85 -2.33 -44.59
N MET A 790 -4.31 -1.08 -44.60
CA MET A 790 -5.25 -0.61 -43.56
C MET A 790 -6.59 -1.36 -43.61
N ALA A 791 -7.22 -1.54 -42.45
CA ALA A 791 -8.55 -2.13 -42.34
C ALA A 791 -9.64 -1.14 -42.80
N PRO A 792 -10.83 -1.59 -43.24
CA PRO A 792 -11.93 -0.70 -43.57
C PRO A 792 -12.27 0.26 -42.42
N GLN A 793 -12.81 1.44 -42.73
CA GLN A 793 -13.25 2.43 -41.74
C GLN A 793 -14.79 2.49 -41.77
N ALA A 794 -15.44 2.21 -40.64
CA ALA A 794 -16.91 1.99 -40.59
C ALA A 794 -17.79 3.20 -40.93
N HIS A 795 -17.23 4.40 -41.02
CA HIS A 795 -17.98 5.63 -41.23
C HIS A 795 -17.34 6.42 -42.38
N GLY A 796 -17.97 6.34 -43.55
CA GLY A 796 -17.62 7.15 -44.72
C GLY A 796 -17.89 8.63 -44.43
N GLU A 797 -16.93 9.47 -44.81
CA GLU A 797 -17.10 10.91 -44.83
C GLU A 797 -18.18 11.29 -45.88
N ASP A 798 -19.33 11.80 -45.47
CA ASP A 798 -20.07 12.78 -46.29
C ASP A 798 -19.27 14.09 -46.22
N ILE A 799 -18.17 14.18 -46.97
CA ILE A 799 -17.58 15.48 -47.31
C ILE A 799 -18.52 16.07 -48.35
N GLU A 800 -19.43 16.94 -47.93
CA GLU A 800 -19.76 18.05 -48.81
C GLU A 800 -18.45 18.79 -49.06
N GLU A 801 -17.97 18.74 -50.31
CA GLU A 801 -16.78 19.47 -50.74
C GLU A 801 -16.88 20.91 -50.23
N ASP A 802 -15.78 21.41 -49.68
CA ASP A 802 -15.53 22.81 -49.35
C ASP A 802 -15.62 23.69 -50.62
N ALA A 803 -16.82 23.82 -51.18
CA ALA A 803 -17.14 24.64 -52.32
C ALA A 803 -17.80 25.92 -51.82
N MET A 804 -16.95 26.95 -51.69
CA MET A 804 -17.31 28.38 -51.63
C MET A 804 -17.80 28.93 -50.29
N ASP A 805 -16.93 28.97 -49.28
CA ASP A 805 -16.94 30.08 -48.31
C ASP A 805 -15.67 30.92 -48.52
N VAL A 806 -15.76 31.81 -49.51
CA VAL A 806 -14.82 32.90 -49.73
C VAL A 806 -15.17 33.99 -48.73
N ASP A 807 -14.68 33.88 -47.49
CA ASP A 807 -14.43 35.04 -46.64
C ASP A 807 -13.41 34.69 -45.54
N LEU A 808 -12.19 35.18 -45.76
CA LEU A 808 -11.07 35.17 -44.81
C LEU A 808 -11.33 36.20 -43.71
N VAL A 809 -12.20 35.87 -42.75
CA VAL A 809 -12.14 36.40 -41.39
C VAL A 809 -12.47 35.25 -40.46
N ALA A 810 -11.54 34.92 -39.56
CA ALA A 810 -11.74 33.89 -38.55
C ALA A 810 -12.94 34.26 -37.67
N ASP A 811 -14.11 33.71 -38.00
CA ASP A 811 -15.31 33.81 -37.18
C ASP A 811 -15.05 33.09 -35.86
N ALA A 812 -14.97 33.88 -34.78
CA ALA A 812 -14.78 33.43 -33.39
C ALA A 812 -16.00 32.68 -32.82
N THR A 813 -16.82 32.06 -33.67
CA THR A 813 -18.12 31.44 -33.36
C THR A 813 -18.19 29.94 -33.71
N SER A 814 -17.05 29.24 -33.88
CA SER A 814 -17.12 27.79 -34.11
C SER A 814 -17.47 27.03 -32.82
N GLU A 815 -18.64 26.38 -32.81
CA GLU A 815 -19.14 25.42 -31.81
C GLU A 815 -18.40 24.06 -31.87
N ASP A 816 -17.12 24.05 -32.26
CA ASP A 816 -16.39 22.80 -32.45
C ASP A 816 -16.07 22.12 -31.11
N GLU A 817 -16.39 20.83 -30.99
CA GLU A 817 -16.07 20.04 -29.79
C GLU A 817 -14.65 19.44 -29.86
N TRP A 818 -13.94 19.57 -28.74
CA TRP A 818 -12.58 19.04 -28.58
C TRP A 818 -12.56 17.91 -27.54
N ILE A 819 -11.62 16.98 -27.70
CA ILE A 819 -11.34 15.92 -26.72
C ILE A 819 -9.94 16.13 -26.18
N GLY A 820 -9.81 16.21 -24.85
CA GLY A 820 -8.53 16.31 -24.16
C GLY A 820 -7.90 14.94 -23.91
N PHE A 821 -6.60 14.84 -24.12
CA PHE A 821 -5.79 13.66 -23.92
C PHE A 821 -4.56 14.00 -23.08
N ILE A 822 -4.33 13.21 -22.04
CA ILE A 822 -3.16 13.29 -21.18
C ILE A 822 -2.63 11.89 -20.87
N SER A 823 -1.37 11.78 -20.49
CA SER A 823 -0.74 10.53 -20.08
C SER A 823 0.44 10.83 -19.16
N GLY A 824 0.81 9.91 -18.27
CA GLY A 824 1.99 10.10 -17.42
C GLY A 824 1.83 11.24 -16.42
N LEU A 825 0.79 11.20 -15.58
CA LEU A 825 0.64 12.15 -14.47
C LEU A 825 1.70 11.89 -13.38
N ASP A 826 2.11 10.62 -13.23
CA ASP A 826 3.12 10.16 -12.27
C ASP A 826 2.93 10.72 -10.84
N VAL A 827 1.68 10.77 -10.36
CA VAL A 827 1.36 11.27 -9.01
C VAL A 827 2.11 10.43 -7.98
N GLY A 828 2.76 11.11 -7.02
CA GLY A 828 3.65 10.50 -6.03
C GLY A 828 5.13 10.44 -6.44
N SER A 829 5.52 11.01 -7.58
CA SER A 829 6.92 11.19 -7.95
C SER A 829 7.64 12.18 -7.03
N THR A 830 8.97 12.13 -6.97
CA THR A 830 9.80 13.09 -6.20
C THR A 830 9.85 14.48 -6.83
N THR A 831 9.40 14.61 -8.08
CA THR A 831 9.28 15.88 -8.79
C THR A 831 7.96 16.57 -8.44
N PRO A 832 7.94 17.91 -8.29
CA PRO A 832 6.75 18.66 -7.89
C PRO A 832 5.76 18.82 -9.05
N THR A 833 5.16 17.71 -9.51
CA THR A 833 4.16 17.70 -10.59
C THR A 833 2.78 18.15 -10.11
N ASP A 834 2.53 18.15 -8.80
CA ASP A 834 1.24 18.51 -8.19
C ASP A 834 0.78 19.93 -8.59
N ALA A 835 1.72 20.88 -8.72
CA ALA A 835 1.38 22.24 -9.15
C ALA A 835 0.86 22.30 -10.60
N GLN A 836 1.49 21.56 -11.53
CA GLN A 836 1.04 21.47 -12.92
C GLN A 836 -0.30 20.74 -13.04
N ILE A 837 -0.52 19.71 -12.21
CA ILE A 837 -1.79 18.97 -12.17
C ILE A 837 -2.91 19.84 -11.59
N GLN A 838 -2.59 20.68 -10.60
CA GLN A 838 -3.52 21.65 -10.06
C GLN A 838 -3.91 22.70 -11.12
N MET A 839 -2.94 23.29 -11.83
CA MET A 839 -3.24 24.21 -12.96
C MET A 839 -4.08 23.53 -14.05
N LEU A 840 -3.74 22.29 -14.43
CA LEU A 840 -4.58 21.52 -15.34
C LEU A 840 -6.02 21.37 -14.84
N THR A 841 -6.19 21.11 -13.53
CA THR A 841 -7.51 20.98 -12.89
C THR A 841 -8.26 22.31 -12.92
N GLU A 842 -7.61 23.42 -12.59
CA GLU A 842 -8.21 24.76 -12.59
C GLU A 842 -8.55 25.23 -14.02
N TYR A 843 -7.68 24.97 -15.01
CA TYR A 843 -7.96 25.23 -16.41
C TYR A 843 -9.16 24.41 -16.92
N LEU A 844 -9.18 23.10 -16.66
CA LEU A 844 -10.27 22.24 -17.11
C LEU A 844 -11.58 22.54 -16.39
N THR A 845 -11.57 23.00 -15.13
CA THR A 845 -12.78 23.42 -14.41
C THR A 845 -13.25 24.82 -14.79
N GLY A 846 -12.38 25.62 -15.43
CA GLY A 846 -12.65 27.01 -15.83
C GLY A 846 -12.39 28.03 -14.73
N GLU A 847 -11.63 27.64 -13.70
CA GLU A 847 -11.21 28.50 -12.58
C GLU A 847 -9.96 29.33 -12.92
N GLU A 848 -9.13 28.85 -13.86
CA GLU A 848 -7.90 29.50 -14.33
C GLU A 848 -8.09 30.18 -15.70
N GLY A 849 -7.32 31.24 -15.96
CA GLY A 849 -7.23 31.92 -17.25
C GLY A 849 -8.22 33.09 -17.46
N GLY A 850 -8.07 33.78 -18.60
CA GLY A 850 -8.95 34.87 -19.01
C GLY A 850 -10.25 34.38 -19.67
N GLU A 851 -11.08 35.30 -20.16
CA GLU A 851 -12.36 34.96 -20.82
C GLU A 851 -12.16 34.04 -22.05
N GLU A 852 -11.09 34.23 -22.82
CA GLU A 852 -10.77 33.40 -23.98
C GLU A 852 -10.34 31.97 -23.58
N ASP A 853 -9.58 31.83 -22.49
CA ASP A 853 -9.12 30.54 -21.99
C ASP A 853 -10.29 29.73 -21.41
N GLN A 854 -11.17 30.38 -20.66
CA GLN A 854 -12.39 29.77 -20.11
C GLN A 854 -13.33 29.31 -21.23
N LEU A 855 -13.49 30.11 -22.28
CA LEU A 855 -14.25 29.72 -23.48
C LEU A 855 -13.57 28.57 -24.23
N GLY A 856 -12.24 28.56 -24.30
CA GLY A 856 -11.46 27.45 -24.87
C GLY A 856 -11.64 26.14 -24.10
N ALA A 857 -11.51 26.19 -22.77
CA ALA A 857 -11.70 25.07 -21.87
C ALA A 857 -13.14 24.53 -21.91
N ALA A 858 -14.13 25.40 -22.05
CA ALA A 858 -15.54 25.01 -22.22
C ALA A 858 -15.80 24.23 -23.53
N LYS A 859 -14.97 24.40 -24.57
CA LYS A 859 -15.07 23.59 -25.81
C LYS A 859 -14.52 22.16 -25.65
N ILE A 860 -13.76 21.90 -24.59
CA ILE A 860 -13.25 20.56 -24.27
C ILE A 860 -14.38 19.74 -23.65
N SER A 861 -14.85 18.75 -24.39
CA SER A 861 -16.01 17.96 -24.02
C SER A 861 -15.71 16.86 -23.00
N ARG A 862 -14.55 16.21 -23.09
CA ARG A 862 -14.14 15.06 -22.27
C ARG A 862 -12.62 14.98 -22.12
N LEU A 863 -12.18 14.32 -21.05
CA LEU A 863 -10.76 14.04 -20.78
C LEU A 863 -10.48 12.53 -20.84
N ILE A 864 -9.43 12.13 -21.55
CA ILE A 864 -8.94 10.74 -21.60
C ILE A 864 -7.51 10.69 -21.04
N ILE A 865 -7.31 9.87 -20.02
CA ILE A 865 -6.03 9.66 -19.33
C ILE A 865 -5.47 8.30 -19.76
N ALA A 866 -4.41 8.32 -20.57
CA ALA A 866 -3.81 7.15 -21.19
C ALA A 866 -2.65 6.57 -20.35
N GLY A 867 -2.95 6.05 -19.15
CA GLY A 867 -2.02 5.31 -18.28
C GLY A 867 -0.87 6.12 -17.68
N ASN A 868 -0.13 5.46 -16.77
CA ASN A 868 0.90 6.06 -15.92
C ASN A 868 0.33 7.21 -15.09
N SER A 869 -0.83 6.97 -14.47
CA SER A 869 -1.43 7.96 -13.58
C SER A 869 -0.67 8.03 -12.24
N LEU A 870 -0.12 6.92 -11.79
CA LEU A 870 0.70 6.79 -10.59
C LEU A 870 2.16 6.44 -10.94
N THR A 871 3.11 6.90 -10.14
CA THR A 871 4.52 6.56 -10.34
C THR A 871 4.80 5.08 -10.03
N ALA A 872 5.69 4.46 -10.81
CA ALA A 872 6.17 3.11 -10.55
C ALA A 872 6.88 2.99 -9.18
N SER A 873 7.55 4.05 -8.69
CA SER A 873 8.28 4.04 -7.41
C SER A 873 7.36 3.88 -6.18
N ALA A 874 6.11 4.35 -6.25
CA ALA A 874 5.11 4.14 -5.19
C ALA A 874 4.78 2.65 -4.95
N LEU A 875 5.06 1.78 -5.93
CA LEU A 875 4.90 0.34 -5.87
C LEU A 875 6.24 -0.44 -5.93
N ALA A 876 7.26 0.07 -6.63
CA ALA A 876 8.52 -0.62 -6.91
C ALA A 876 9.59 -0.46 -5.81
N ASP A 877 9.60 0.66 -5.07
CA ASP A 877 10.48 0.80 -3.89
C ASP A 877 10.08 -0.13 -2.72
N LYS A 878 8.98 -0.87 -2.89
CA LYS A 878 8.52 -1.93 -1.97
C LYS A 878 8.73 -3.35 -2.52
N ILE A 879 9.26 -3.53 -3.74
CA ILE A 879 9.40 -4.84 -4.38
C ILE A 879 10.85 -5.18 -4.77
N GLU A 880 11.76 -4.21 -4.96
CA GLU A 880 13.19 -4.50 -5.09
C GLU A 880 13.93 -4.43 -3.75
N THR A 881 14.67 -5.48 -3.41
CA THR A 881 15.60 -5.50 -2.28
C THR A 881 16.63 -4.37 -2.43
N PRO A 882 16.71 -3.40 -1.50
CA PRO A 882 17.64 -2.29 -1.65
C PRO A 882 19.09 -2.79 -1.53
N SER A 883 19.95 -2.30 -2.44
CA SER A 883 21.38 -2.63 -2.46
C SER A 883 22.10 -2.11 -1.20
N TYR A 884 23.20 -2.78 -0.82
CA TYR A 884 24.00 -2.44 0.37
C TYR A 884 24.61 -1.03 0.34
N ALA A 885 24.78 -0.44 -0.86
CA ALA A 885 25.36 0.88 -1.03
C ALA A 885 24.35 2.02 -0.75
N GLU A 886 23.09 1.87 -1.17
CA GLU A 886 22.02 2.85 -0.91
C GLU A 886 21.63 2.90 0.57
N ARG A 887 21.79 1.78 1.29
CA ARG A 887 21.62 1.73 2.76
C ARG A 887 22.63 2.58 3.54
N LYS A 888 23.77 2.96 2.95
CA LYS A 888 24.78 3.79 3.61
C LYS A 888 24.54 5.29 3.39
N ALA A 889 23.90 5.67 2.28
CA ALA A 889 23.61 7.06 1.94
C ALA A 889 22.41 7.63 2.73
N LYS A 890 21.37 6.83 2.99
CA LYS A 890 20.28 7.22 3.93
C LYS A 890 20.71 7.26 5.41
N LYS A 891 22.00 7.01 5.71
CA LYS A 891 22.54 6.92 7.07
C LYS A 891 23.21 8.20 7.58
N ARG A 892 23.18 9.30 6.81
CA ARG A 892 23.75 10.60 7.21
C ARG A 892 22.96 11.76 6.62
N GLY A 893 21.98 12.26 7.35
CA GLY A 893 21.23 13.47 7.00
C GLY A 893 19.79 13.38 7.47
N LEU A 894 19.45 14.15 8.49
CA LEU A 894 18.10 14.30 9.02
C LEU A 894 17.39 15.39 8.19
N ASP A 895 16.15 15.17 7.75
CA ASP A 895 15.22 16.26 7.47
C ASP A 895 13.78 15.87 7.87
N PRO A 896 13.05 16.70 8.63
CA PRO A 896 11.69 16.44 9.08
C PRO A 896 10.64 17.13 8.17
N THR A 897 10.37 16.64 6.95
CA THR A 897 9.30 17.26 6.10
C THR A 897 8.55 16.36 5.11
N THR A 898 8.84 15.07 4.92
CA THR A 898 8.08 14.25 3.95
C THR A 898 6.95 13.46 4.63
N PHE A 899 5.77 14.08 4.68
CA PHE A 899 4.50 13.35 4.76
C PHE A 899 4.42 12.41 3.55
N GLU A 900 4.48 11.08 3.73
CA GLU A 900 4.09 10.16 2.65
C GLU A 900 2.55 10.13 2.58
N VAL A 901 1.98 11.09 1.85
CA VAL A 901 0.60 11.03 1.39
C VAL A 901 0.49 9.86 0.41
N ASN A 902 -0.55 9.02 0.55
CA ASN A 902 -0.77 7.92 -0.38
C ASN A 902 -1.16 8.52 -1.74
N PRO A 903 -0.33 8.39 -2.80
CA PRO A 903 -0.52 9.08 -4.09
C PRO A 903 -1.86 8.78 -4.78
N ILE A 904 -2.48 7.64 -4.43
CA ILE A 904 -3.80 7.26 -4.90
C ILE A 904 -4.88 8.25 -4.42
N TYR A 905 -4.79 8.76 -3.19
CA TYR A 905 -5.77 9.71 -2.67
C TYR A 905 -5.63 11.07 -3.33
N ASP A 906 -4.40 11.51 -3.60
CA ASP A 906 -4.14 12.80 -4.27
C ASP A 906 -4.64 12.76 -5.72
N LEU A 907 -4.30 11.70 -6.46
CA LEU A 907 -4.85 11.47 -7.80
C LEU A 907 -6.38 11.40 -7.76
N SER A 908 -6.96 10.69 -6.79
CA SER A 908 -8.41 10.59 -6.65
C SER A 908 -9.06 11.94 -6.32
N ALA A 909 -8.39 12.85 -5.63
CA ALA A 909 -8.90 14.18 -5.32
C ALA A 909 -8.94 15.06 -6.57
N HIS A 910 -7.83 15.15 -7.32
CA HIS A 910 -7.79 15.91 -8.58
C HIS A 910 -8.82 15.38 -9.59
N LEU A 911 -8.93 14.05 -9.73
CA LEU A 911 -9.90 13.45 -10.64
C LEU A 911 -11.36 13.66 -10.19
N LEU A 912 -11.61 13.76 -8.89
CA LEU A 912 -12.95 14.08 -8.37
C LEU A 912 -13.37 15.50 -8.78
N ASP A 913 -12.46 16.47 -8.71
CA ASP A 913 -12.76 17.85 -9.08
C ASP A 913 -13.00 17.99 -10.59
N ILE A 914 -12.21 17.32 -11.43
CA ILE A 914 -12.44 17.28 -12.88
C ILE A 914 -13.76 16.54 -13.21
N ALA A 915 -14.04 15.41 -12.56
CA ALA A 915 -15.23 14.59 -12.81
C ALA A 915 -16.56 15.30 -12.49
N ARG A 916 -16.54 16.32 -11.62
CA ARG A 916 -17.70 17.18 -11.35
C ARG A 916 -18.12 18.02 -12.54
N VAL A 917 -17.15 18.38 -13.39
CA VAL A 917 -17.35 19.37 -14.47
C VAL A 917 -17.40 18.70 -15.84
N MET A 918 -16.71 17.57 -16.04
CA MET A 918 -16.68 16.87 -17.32
C MET A 918 -16.51 15.35 -17.19
N PRO A 919 -16.92 14.56 -18.20
CA PRO A 919 -16.64 13.13 -18.24
C PRO A 919 -15.14 12.82 -18.38
N VAL A 920 -14.69 11.79 -17.65
CA VAL A 920 -13.29 11.37 -17.60
C VAL A 920 -13.18 9.88 -17.91
N HIS A 921 -12.25 9.50 -18.78
CA HIS A 921 -11.86 8.11 -19.03
C HIS A 921 -10.45 7.86 -18.50
N VAL A 922 -10.26 6.81 -17.70
CA VAL A 922 -8.95 6.46 -17.13
C VAL A 922 -8.55 5.07 -17.58
N LEU A 923 -7.42 4.97 -18.27
CA LEU A 923 -6.80 3.71 -18.67
C LEU A 923 -5.62 3.39 -17.74
N PRO A 924 -5.41 2.11 -17.37
CA PRO A 924 -4.23 1.70 -16.63
C PRO A 924 -2.98 1.66 -17.52
N GLY A 925 -1.84 2.04 -16.95
CA GLY A 925 -0.51 1.87 -17.54
C GLY A 925 0.32 0.77 -16.83
N PRO A 926 1.57 0.58 -17.25
CA PRO A 926 2.50 -0.38 -16.63
C PRO A 926 2.86 -0.04 -15.18
N GLY A 927 2.88 1.23 -14.79
CA GLY A 927 3.20 1.67 -13.42
C GLY A 927 2.00 1.67 -12.44
N ASP A 928 0.81 1.45 -12.97
CA ASP A 928 -0.44 1.56 -12.22
C ASP A 928 -0.85 0.23 -11.55
N PRO A 929 -1.71 0.24 -10.51
CA PRO A 929 -2.21 -0.96 -9.82
C PRO A 929 -3.21 -1.77 -10.67
N SER A 930 -2.75 -2.27 -11.83
CA SER A 930 -3.42 -3.24 -12.70
C SER A 930 -2.46 -4.38 -13.06
N GLY A 931 -2.98 -5.43 -13.70
CA GLY A 931 -2.15 -6.55 -14.16
C GLY A 931 -1.10 -6.12 -15.18
N ILE A 932 0.06 -6.76 -15.20
CA ILE A 932 1.17 -6.45 -16.12
C ILE A 932 0.90 -6.98 -17.55
N ILE A 933 0.11 -8.05 -17.67
CA ILE A 933 -0.18 -8.70 -18.95
C ILE A 933 -1.20 -7.91 -19.77
N MET A 934 -1.02 -7.87 -21.08
CA MET A 934 -1.97 -7.26 -22.01
C MET A 934 -3.12 -8.22 -22.37
N PRO A 935 -4.37 -7.75 -22.51
CA PRO A 935 -4.83 -6.41 -22.15
C PRO A 935 -4.95 -6.23 -20.64
N GLN A 936 -4.46 -5.11 -20.13
CA GLN A 936 -4.62 -4.75 -18.72
C GLN A 936 -6.10 -4.46 -18.45
N GLN A 937 -6.63 -5.05 -17.37
CA GLN A 937 -8.03 -4.89 -17.01
C GLN A 937 -8.26 -3.53 -16.34
N PRO A 938 -9.49 -2.97 -16.41
CA PRO A 938 -9.80 -1.68 -15.80
C PRO A 938 -9.47 -1.62 -14.31
N PHE A 939 -9.23 -0.41 -13.81
CA PHE A 939 -9.04 -0.20 -12.38
C PHE A 939 -10.24 -0.69 -11.56
N PRO A 940 -10.01 -1.30 -10.38
CA PRO A 940 -11.06 -1.49 -9.41
C PRO A 940 -11.70 -0.16 -9.01
N LYS A 941 -13.04 -0.05 -9.08
CA LYS A 941 -13.78 1.17 -8.70
C LYS A 941 -13.41 1.72 -7.32
N ALA A 942 -13.11 0.82 -6.37
CA ALA A 942 -12.74 1.20 -5.00
C ALA A 942 -11.50 2.14 -4.90
N ILE A 943 -10.63 2.17 -5.91
CA ILE A 943 -9.41 2.99 -5.92
C ILE A 943 -9.74 4.49 -5.98
N PHE A 944 -10.75 4.88 -6.76
CA PHE A 944 -11.08 6.29 -7.01
C PHE A 944 -12.27 6.80 -6.18
N GLY A 945 -12.61 6.10 -5.09
CA GLY A 945 -13.59 6.52 -4.08
C GLY A 945 -14.85 7.18 -4.67
N GLU A 946 -15.06 8.45 -4.32
CA GLU A 946 -16.24 9.23 -4.74
C GLU A 946 -16.28 9.50 -6.25
N ALA A 947 -15.14 9.68 -6.91
CA ALA A 947 -15.10 10.03 -8.33
C ALA A 947 -15.75 8.93 -9.18
N SER A 948 -15.48 7.66 -8.87
CA SER A 948 -16.05 6.53 -9.60
C SER A 948 -17.43 6.06 -9.11
N THR A 949 -17.84 6.44 -7.89
CA THR A 949 -19.10 5.98 -7.28
C THR A 949 -20.23 6.98 -7.41
N LYS A 950 -19.93 8.29 -7.48
CA LYS A 950 -20.94 9.36 -7.62
C LYS A 950 -21.24 9.72 -9.08
N PHE A 951 -20.28 9.56 -9.99
CA PHE A 951 -20.41 10.01 -11.37
C PHE A 951 -20.44 8.84 -12.35
N ASP A 952 -21.59 8.62 -12.99
CA ASP A 952 -21.71 7.65 -14.09
C ASP A 952 -20.92 8.06 -15.34
N THR A 953 -20.49 9.33 -15.40
CA THR A 953 -19.63 9.89 -16.44
C THR A 953 -18.13 9.63 -16.21
N PHE A 954 -17.76 8.89 -15.15
CA PHE A 954 -16.40 8.49 -14.85
C PHE A 954 -16.15 7.04 -15.30
N TYR A 955 -15.42 6.88 -16.40
CA TYR A 955 -15.21 5.61 -17.08
C TYR A 955 -13.84 5.01 -16.74
N LEU A 956 -13.84 3.78 -16.23
CA LEU A 956 -12.62 2.99 -16.02
C LEU A 956 -12.48 2.02 -17.18
N GLU A 957 -11.52 2.29 -18.04
CA GLU A 957 -11.31 1.58 -19.31
C GLU A 957 -10.21 0.52 -19.19
N SER A 958 -10.19 -0.45 -20.09
CA SER A 958 -9.07 -1.40 -20.22
C SER A 958 -7.90 -0.75 -20.97
N ASN A 959 -6.73 -1.40 -20.97
CA ASN A 959 -5.64 -1.04 -21.86
C ASN A 959 -5.27 -2.24 -22.75
N PRO A 960 -5.50 -2.17 -24.08
CA PRO A 960 -6.03 -1.05 -24.85
C PRO A 960 -7.55 -0.82 -24.67
N ALA A 961 -8.08 0.29 -25.20
CA ALA A 961 -9.51 0.58 -25.26
C ALA A 961 -9.94 1.17 -26.61
N TYR A 962 -11.13 0.79 -27.05
CA TYR A 962 -11.87 1.43 -28.14
C TYR A 962 -12.97 2.30 -27.56
N ILE A 963 -12.98 3.59 -27.95
CA ILE A 963 -14.00 4.54 -27.52
C ILE A 963 -14.64 5.14 -28.78
N ASN A 964 -15.93 4.84 -28.99
CA ASN A 964 -16.68 5.34 -30.13
C ASN A 964 -17.51 6.54 -29.67
N MET A 965 -17.39 7.66 -30.37
CA MET A 965 -18.03 8.92 -29.99
C MET A 965 -18.76 9.56 -31.17
N ALA A 966 -19.84 10.27 -30.85
CA ALA A 966 -20.51 11.19 -31.75
C ALA A 966 -20.48 12.62 -31.19
N SER A 967 -20.39 13.60 -32.08
CA SER A 967 -20.62 15.01 -31.75
C SER A 967 -22.07 15.24 -31.34
N SER A 968 -22.31 16.02 -30.29
CA SER A 968 -23.68 16.39 -29.88
C SER A 968 -24.29 17.42 -30.80
N SER A 969 -23.50 18.37 -31.31
CA SER A 969 -23.95 19.36 -32.29
C SER A 969 -24.20 18.74 -33.66
N ARG A 970 -23.44 17.69 -34.04
CA ARG A 970 -23.55 16.99 -35.33
C ARG A 970 -23.54 15.47 -35.15
N PRO A 971 -24.69 14.83 -34.90
CA PRO A 971 -24.79 13.38 -34.64
C PRO A 971 -24.26 12.47 -35.77
N ASN A 972 -24.16 13.00 -36.99
CA ASN A 972 -23.57 12.32 -38.15
C ASN A 972 -22.03 12.27 -38.09
N CYS A 973 -21.39 13.18 -37.36
CA CYS A 973 -19.95 13.18 -37.13
C CYS A 973 -19.59 12.15 -36.05
N ARG A 974 -19.25 10.94 -36.49
CA ARG A 974 -18.85 9.82 -35.62
C ARG A 974 -17.36 9.56 -35.74
N ARG A 975 -16.70 9.27 -34.62
CA ARG A 975 -15.28 8.96 -34.53
C ARG A 975 -15.05 7.75 -33.65
N SER A 976 -14.26 6.80 -34.16
CA SER A 976 -13.70 5.69 -33.38
C SER A 976 -12.29 6.06 -32.94
N ILE A 977 -12.03 5.96 -31.64
CA ILE A 977 -10.78 6.30 -30.99
C ILE A 977 -10.18 5.01 -30.43
N LEU A 978 -8.94 4.70 -30.80
CA LEU A 978 -8.15 3.63 -30.20
C LEU A 978 -7.09 4.26 -29.31
N VAL A 979 -7.07 3.88 -28.03
CA VAL A 979 -6.11 4.41 -27.05
C VAL A 979 -5.38 3.26 -26.36
N ASN A 980 -4.07 3.40 -26.17
CA ASN A 980 -3.28 2.54 -25.30
C ASN A 980 -2.21 3.33 -24.53
N SER A 981 -1.70 2.76 -23.44
CA SER A 981 -0.77 3.40 -22.51
C SER A 981 0.71 3.30 -22.92
N GLY A 982 1.01 3.03 -24.20
CA GLY A 982 2.37 3.09 -24.73
C GLY A 982 3.15 1.78 -24.78
N GLN A 983 2.80 0.75 -24.00
CA GLN A 983 3.60 -0.49 -23.93
C GLN A 983 3.82 -1.17 -25.29
N PRO A 984 2.81 -1.33 -26.17
CA PRO A 984 3.04 -1.97 -27.48
C PRO A 984 4.08 -1.23 -28.33
N LEU A 985 3.99 0.10 -28.41
CA LEU A 985 4.93 0.91 -29.18
C LEU A 985 6.33 0.90 -28.56
N ASN A 986 6.41 1.00 -27.23
CA ASN A 986 7.67 0.91 -26.50
C ASN A 986 8.38 -0.43 -26.72
N ASP A 987 7.62 -1.53 -26.79
CA ASP A 987 8.19 -2.85 -27.03
C ASP A 987 8.67 -3.03 -28.48
N MET A 988 7.85 -2.65 -29.48
CA MET A 988 8.26 -2.66 -30.89
C MET A 988 9.47 -1.76 -31.15
N PHE A 989 9.57 -0.63 -30.43
CA PHE A 989 10.71 0.27 -30.54
C PHE A 989 12.02 -0.42 -30.14
N LYS A 990 12.02 -1.45 -29.29
CA LYS A 990 13.24 -2.18 -28.90
C LYS A 990 13.84 -2.99 -30.05
N TYR A 991 13.03 -3.47 -30.99
CA TYR A 991 13.43 -4.33 -32.10
C TYR A 991 14.12 -3.58 -33.24
N LEU A 992 13.92 -2.27 -33.34
CA LEU A 992 14.25 -1.51 -34.55
C LEU A 992 15.43 -0.55 -34.33
N PRO A 993 16.31 -0.40 -35.35
CA PRO A 993 17.44 0.53 -35.29
C PRO A 993 16.97 1.98 -35.30
N THR A 994 17.60 2.81 -34.45
CA THR A 994 17.27 4.24 -34.34
C THR A 994 18.52 5.08 -34.13
N PRO A 995 18.81 6.06 -35.00
CA PRO A 995 18.11 6.47 -36.26
C PRO A 995 18.25 5.44 -37.42
N PRO A 996 17.41 5.47 -38.49
CA PRO A 996 16.47 6.52 -38.91
C PRO A 996 15.00 6.29 -38.52
N ILE A 997 14.64 5.15 -37.93
CA ILE A 997 13.24 4.81 -37.64
C ILE A 997 12.72 5.65 -36.47
N THR A 998 11.52 6.23 -36.62
CA THR A 998 10.88 7.03 -35.57
C THR A 998 9.68 6.30 -34.97
N ARG A 999 9.28 6.66 -33.74
CA ARG A 999 8.08 6.11 -33.08
C ARG A 999 6.80 6.30 -33.92
N LEU A 1000 6.67 7.45 -34.59
CA LEU A 1000 5.57 7.70 -35.54
C LEU A 1000 5.57 6.72 -36.71
N SER A 1001 6.74 6.44 -37.30
CA SER A 1001 6.84 5.51 -38.43
C SER A 1001 6.48 4.07 -38.06
N ILE A 1002 6.78 3.64 -36.82
CA ILE A 1002 6.38 2.33 -36.31
C ILE A 1002 4.86 2.28 -36.16
N LEU A 1003 4.27 3.32 -35.56
CA LEU A 1003 2.83 3.37 -35.34
C LEU A 1003 2.04 3.44 -36.66
N GLU A 1004 2.54 4.16 -37.66
CA GLU A 1004 2.01 4.10 -39.03
C GLU A 1004 2.11 2.67 -39.60
N SER A 1005 3.18 1.94 -39.29
CA SER A 1005 3.35 0.56 -39.74
C SER A 1005 2.34 -0.39 -39.07
N THR A 1006 1.97 -0.17 -37.81
CA THR A 1006 0.94 -1.00 -37.12
C THR A 1006 -0.44 -0.95 -37.81
N LEU A 1007 -0.83 0.22 -38.33
CA LEU A 1007 -2.05 0.37 -39.13
C LEU A 1007 -1.96 -0.44 -40.42
N LYS A 1008 -0.80 -0.41 -41.10
CA LYS A 1008 -0.54 -1.18 -42.33
C LYS A 1008 -0.43 -2.69 -42.08
N TRP A 1009 0.02 -3.10 -40.91
CA TRP A 1009 0.08 -4.50 -40.48
C TRP A 1009 -1.29 -5.05 -40.04
N ARG A 1010 -2.29 -4.17 -39.84
CA ARG A 1010 -3.57 -4.49 -39.17
C ARG A 1010 -3.38 -5.11 -37.80
N HIS A 1011 -2.35 -4.70 -37.07
CA HIS A 1011 -2.04 -5.30 -35.78
C HIS A 1011 -1.38 -4.29 -34.86
N MET A 1012 -2.03 -4.01 -33.71
CA MET A 1012 -1.53 -2.98 -32.78
C MET A 1012 -0.31 -3.42 -31.95
N SER A 1013 -0.18 -4.73 -31.71
CA SER A 1013 0.87 -5.29 -30.84
C SER A 1013 1.46 -6.62 -31.35
N PRO A 1014 2.11 -6.66 -32.52
CA PRO A 1014 2.59 -7.90 -33.13
C PRO A 1014 3.60 -8.67 -32.25
N THR A 1015 4.38 -7.97 -31.43
CA THR A 1015 5.39 -8.55 -30.53
C THR A 1015 4.81 -9.30 -29.33
N ALA A 1016 3.49 -9.30 -29.15
CA ALA A 1016 2.81 -10.11 -28.15
C ALA A 1016 2.46 -11.51 -28.72
N PRO A 1017 2.74 -12.62 -28.01
CA PRO A 1017 3.27 -12.73 -26.63
C PRO A 1017 4.80 -12.74 -26.46
N ASP A 1018 5.57 -12.67 -27.55
CA ASP A 1018 7.03 -12.95 -27.57
C ASP A 1018 7.85 -12.11 -26.57
N THR A 1019 7.75 -10.78 -26.65
CA THR A 1019 8.42 -9.86 -25.69
C THR A 1019 7.45 -9.00 -24.91
N LEU A 1020 6.28 -8.70 -25.48
CA LEU A 1020 5.19 -8.08 -24.74
C LEU A 1020 4.27 -9.16 -24.20
N TRP A 1021 4.24 -9.34 -22.89
CA TRP A 1021 3.41 -10.37 -22.26
C TRP A 1021 1.93 -10.09 -22.45
N CYS A 1022 1.18 -11.10 -22.89
CA CYS A 1022 -0.27 -11.00 -23.07
C CYS A 1022 -1.00 -12.24 -22.54
N HIS A 1023 -2.32 -12.14 -22.41
CA HIS A 1023 -3.19 -13.26 -22.04
C HIS A 1023 -3.15 -14.34 -23.14
N PRO A 1024 -3.07 -15.64 -22.79
CA PRO A 1024 -3.00 -16.74 -23.77
C PRO A 1024 -4.38 -17.00 -24.41
N TYR A 1025 -4.77 -16.14 -25.35
CA TYR A 1025 -6.00 -16.34 -26.11
C TYR A 1025 -5.95 -17.62 -26.96
N PHE A 1026 -7.08 -18.33 -27.03
CA PHE A 1026 -7.17 -19.60 -27.75
C PHE A 1026 -8.18 -19.58 -28.91
N THR A 1027 -9.13 -18.64 -28.92
CA THR A 1027 -10.17 -18.51 -29.97
C THR A 1027 -9.95 -17.34 -30.92
N GLU A 1028 -9.47 -16.20 -30.42
CA GLU A 1028 -9.34 -14.97 -31.18
C GLU A 1028 -8.14 -14.14 -30.70
N ASP A 1029 -7.55 -13.33 -31.58
CA ASP A 1029 -6.51 -12.36 -31.21
C ASP A 1029 -7.13 -10.94 -31.24
N PRO A 1030 -7.37 -10.29 -30.09
CA PRO A 1030 -8.03 -8.99 -30.03
C PRO A 1030 -7.12 -7.84 -30.49
N PHE A 1031 -5.81 -8.08 -30.69
CA PHE A 1031 -4.88 -7.04 -31.15
C PHE A 1031 -4.92 -6.82 -32.68
N ILE A 1032 -5.66 -7.67 -33.41
CA ILE A 1032 -5.89 -7.51 -34.84
C ILE A 1032 -6.90 -6.38 -35.07
N LEU A 1033 -6.51 -5.41 -35.89
CA LEU A 1033 -7.37 -4.29 -36.30
C LEU A 1033 -8.36 -4.79 -37.36
N LYS A 1034 -9.61 -5.00 -36.94
CA LYS A 1034 -10.73 -5.28 -37.85
C LYS A 1034 -11.21 -4.03 -38.58
N GLU A 1035 -11.03 -2.86 -37.95
CA GLU A 1035 -11.34 -1.55 -38.50
C GLU A 1035 -10.23 -0.55 -38.18
N THR A 1036 -10.05 0.45 -39.06
CA THR A 1036 -9.08 1.53 -38.84
C THR A 1036 -9.71 2.64 -37.98
N PRO A 1037 -9.12 2.97 -36.82
CA PRO A 1037 -9.62 4.06 -35.98
C PRO A 1037 -9.42 5.41 -36.67
N HIS A 1038 -10.26 6.39 -36.33
CA HIS A 1038 -10.11 7.77 -36.83
C HIS A 1038 -9.03 8.51 -36.04
N ILE A 1039 -8.90 8.20 -34.75
CA ILE A 1039 -7.90 8.75 -33.86
C ILE A 1039 -7.18 7.58 -33.18
N TYR A 1040 -5.87 7.48 -33.36
CA TYR A 1040 -5.03 6.48 -32.72
C TYR A 1040 -4.05 7.16 -31.76
N VAL A 1041 -4.30 7.00 -30.46
CA VAL A 1041 -3.56 7.68 -29.39
C VAL A 1041 -2.69 6.68 -28.62
N VAL A 1042 -1.45 7.08 -28.37
CA VAL A 1042 -0.48 6.29 -27.62
C VAL A 1042 0.13 7.12 -26.50
N GLY A 1043 -0.11 6.69 -25.25
CA GLY A 1043 0.37 7.31 -24.03
C GLY A 1043 1.86 7.10 -23.73
N ALA A 1044 2.35 7.82 -22.72
CA ALA A 1044 3.65 7.68 -22.08
C ALA A 1044 4.83 7.65 -23.08
N GLN A 1045 4.81 8.55 -24.06
CA GLN A 1045 5.90 8.73 -25.02
C GLN A 1045 6.90 9.79 -24.53
N PRO A 1046 8.16 9.77 -24.99
CA PRO A 1046 9.14 10.77 -24.56
C PRO A 1046 8.81 12.19 -25.02
N ASN A 1047 8.31 12.34 -26.24
CA ASN A 1047 8.02 13.63 -26.87
C ASN A 1047 6.67 13.57 -27.58
N PHE A 1048 5.99 14.71 -27.67
CA PHE A 1048 4.80 14.86 -28.49
C PHE A 1048 5.14 14.72 -29.97
N ALA A 1049 4.29 13.98 -30.70
CA ALA A 1049 4.34 13.96 -32.15
C ALA A 1049 2.98 13.53 -32.73
N THR A 1050 2.62 14.05 -33.89
CA THR A 1050 1.35 13.74 -34.54
C THR A 1050 1.51 13.60 -36.04
N LYS A 1051 0.69 12.74 -36.68
CA LYS A 1051 0.67 12.57 -38.13
C LYS A 1051 -0.72 12.17 -38.60
N LEU A 1052 -1.21 12.78 -39.67
CA LEU A 1052 -2.41 12.32 -40.37
C LEU A 1052 -1.98 11.28 -41.40
N VAL A 1053 -2.46 10.05 -41.25
CA VAL A 1053 -2.19 8.97 -42.20
C VAL A 1053 -3.42 8.78 -43.07
N THR A 1054 -3.22 8.81 -44.38
CA THR A 1054 -4.27 8.63 -45.37
C THR A 1054 -3.94 7.47 -46.29
N GLU A 1055 -4.95 6.66 -46.62
CA GLU A 1055 -4.85 5.58 -47.60
C GLU A 1055 -6.10 5.58 -48.48
N GLU A 1056 -5.92 5.63 -49.80
CA GLU A 1056 -7.03 5.49 -50.74
C GLU A 1056 -7.33 4.01 -50.95
N THR A 1057 -8.54 3.60 -50.58
CA THR A 1057 -8.98 2.22 -50.81
C THR A 1057 -9.35 2.03 -52.28
N ARG A 1058 -9.37 0.75 -52.70
CA ARG A 1058 -9.75 0.36 -54.07
C ARG A 1058 -11.20 0.74 -54.45
N GLY A 1059 -12.03 1.14 -53.48
CA GLY A 1059 -13.40 1.65 -53.70
C GLY A 1059 -13.51 3.16 -53.89
N GLY A 1060 -12.39 3.91 -53.85
CA GLY A 1060 -12.39 5.38 -53.88
C GLY A 1060 -12.61 6.03 -52.51
N GLU A 1061 -12.93 5.25 -51.47
CA GLU A 1061 -13.04 5.75 -50.09
C GLU A 1061 -11.64 6.08 -49.54
N LYS A 1062 -11.45 7.32 -49.07
CA LYS A 1062 -10.24 7.79 -48.41
C LYS A 1062 -10.31 7.42 -46.93
N ILE A 1063 -9.48 6.48 -46.48
CA ILE A 1063 -9.29 6.21 -45.05
C ILE A 1063 -8.39 7.30 -44.48
N ARG A 1064 -8.80 7.89 -43.35
CA ARG A 1064 -8.00 8.90 -42.63
C ARG A 1064 -7.91 8.53 -41.16
N SER A 1065 -6.68 8.48 -40.64
CA SER A 1065 -6.40 8.21 -39.23
C SER A 1065 -5.38 9.19 -38.70
N ARG A 1066 -5.76 9.95 -37.66
CA ARG A 1066 -4.86 10.84 -36.92
C ARG A 1066 -4.13 10.04 -35.86
N ILE A 1067 -2.81 9.94 -35.99
CA ILE A 1067 -1.94 9.34 -34.97
C ILE A 1067 -1.45 10.42 -34.03
N VAL A 1068 -1.54 10.19 -32.72
CA VAL A 1068 -1.09 11.11 -31.67
C VAL A 1068 -0.22 10.37 -30.65
N LEU A 1069 1.03 10.79 -30.50
CA LEU A 1069 1.93 10.37 -29.43
C LEU A 1069 1.84 11.38 -28.29
N LEU A 1070 1.34 10.94 -27.14
CA LEU A 1070 1.22 11.79 -25.95
C LEU A 1070 2.52 11.74 -25.15
N PRO A 1071 3.14 12.89 -24.84
CA PRO A 1071 4.27 12.93 -23.93
C PRO A 1071 3.83 12.59 -22.49
N SER A 1072 4.80 12.32 -21.61
CA SER A 1072 4.53 12.25 -20.17
C SER A 1072 4.20 13.65 -19.63
N PHE A 1073 3.03 13.83 -19.03
CA PHE A 1073 2.57 15.11 -18.47
C PHE A 1073 3.52 15.58 -17.37
N SER A 1074 3.99 14.67 -16.52
CA SER A 1074 4.98 14.92 -15.47
C SER A 1074 6.27 15.62 -15.95
N LYS A 1075 6.65 15.41 -17.22
CA LYS A 1075 7.86 16.01 -17.82
C LYS A 1075 7.56 17.19 -18.74
N SER A 1076 6.43 17.13 -19.45
CA SER A 1076 6.11 18.09 -20.51
C SER A 1076 5.12 19.17 -20.08
N GLY A 1077 4.29 18.91 -19.07
CA GLY A 1077 3.15 19.76 -18.71
C GLY A 1077 2.11 19.90 -19.84
N MET A 1078 2.08 19.00 -20.83
CA MET A 1078 1.30 19.21 -22.05
C MET A 1078 -0.05 18.49 -22.03
N LEU A 1079 -1.14 19.24 -22.19
CA LEU A 1079 -2.48 18.75 -22.53
C LEU A 1079 -2.66 18.79 -24.05
N VAL A 1080 -2.97 17.65 -24.66
CA VAL A 1080 -3.21 17.56 -26.10
C VAL A 1080 -4.71 17.47 -26.36
N THR A 1081 -5.25 18.35 -27.18
CA THR A 1081 -6.66 18.35 -27.58
C THR A 1081 -6.81 18.02 -29.06
N VAL A 1082 -7.80 17.20 -29.42
CA VAL A 1082 -8.10 16.84 -30.81
C VAL A 1082 -9.52 17.26 -31.16
N ASN A 1083 -9.67 17.94 -32.29
CA ASN A 1083 -10.97 18.36 -32.81
C ASN A 1083 -11.74 17.17 -33.39
N MET A 1084 -12.99 16.99 -32.98
CA MET A 1084 -13.83 15.89 -33.46
C MET A 1084 -14.17 15.99 -34.94
N ARG A 1085 -14.33 17.20 -35.46
CA ARG A 1085 -14.69 17.47 -36.87
C ARG A 1085 -13.46 17.38 -37.77
N THR A 1086 -12.44 18.19 -37.53
CA THR A 1086 -11.31 18.39 -38.45
C THR A 1086 -10.13 17.45 -38.22
N LEU A 1087 -10.07 16.75 -37.07
CA LEU A 1087 -8.90 16.00 -36.63
C LEU A 1087 -7.64 16.88 -36.47
N GLU A 1088 -7.82 18.20 -36.31
CA GLU A 1088 -6.78 19.15 -35.91
C GLU A 1088 -6.36 18.88 -34.46
N VAL A 1089 -5.09 19.12 -34.14
CA VAL A 1089 -4.52 18.90 -32.82
C VAL A 1089 -4.01 20.23 -32.28
N ARG A 1090 -4.37 20.55 -31.02
CA ARG A 1090 -3.86 21.72 -30.29
C ARG A 1090 -3.22 21.27 -28.99
N CYS A 1091 -2.14 21.91 -28.60
CA CYS A 1091 -1.44 21.64 -27.34
C CYS A 1091 -1.59 22.83 -26.40
N VAL A 1092 -1.80 22.56 -25.13
CA VAL A 1092 -1.82 23.53 -24.03
C VAL A 1092 -0.72 23.11 -23.06
N ASP A 1093 0.24 24.01 -22.81
CA ASP A 1093 1.41 23.74 -21.98
C ASP A 1093 1.28 24.43 -20.62
N PHE A 1094 1.46 23.66 -19.54
CA PHE A 1094 1.43 24.12 -18.15
C PHE A 1094 2.85 24.14 -17.58
N ALA A 1095 3.34 25.33 -17.23
CA ALA A 1095 4.68 25.53 -16.69
C ALA A 1095 4.67 26.45 -15.46
N VAL A 1096 5.58 26.19 -14.53
CA VAL A 1096 5.78 27.00 -13.32
C VAL A 1096 7.17 27.64 -13.38
N ASP A 1097 7.23 28.97 -13.27
CA ASP A 1097 8.50 29.70 -13.24
C ASP A 1097 9.36 29.23 -12.06
N GLY A 1098 10.56 28.70 -12.36
CA GLY A 1098 11.50 28.16 -11.37
C GLY A 1098 11.65 26.63 -11.35
N MET A 1099 10.83 25.89 -12.12
CA MET A 1099 11.00 24.45 -12.33
C MET A 1099 11.77 24.14 -13.63
N MET A 1100 13.05 24.51 -13.70
CA MET A 1100 13.95 23.94 -14.71
C MET A 1100 14.61 22.70 -14.11
N THR A 1101 14.25 21.50 -14.59
CA THR A 1101 14.89 20.24 -14.19
C THR A 1101 16.27 20.11 -14.80
N ALA A 1102 17.25 19.62 -14.02
CA ALA A 1102 18.67 19.47 -14.36
C ALA A 1102 19.00 18.51 -15.54
N GLU A 1103 18.02 17.94 -16.24
CA GLU A 1103 18.24 17.10 -17.43
C GLU A 1103 18.23 17.91 -18.76
N ALA A 1104 18.08 19.25 -18.69
CA ALA A 1104 18.10 20.13 -19.86
C ALA A 1104 19.50 20.59 -20.31
N GLU A 1105 20.59 20.21 -19.62
CA GLU A 1105 21.95 20.69 -19.93
C GLU A 1105 22.67 19.95 -21.07
N ASP A 1106 22.16 18.81 -21.56
CA ASP A 1106 22.74 18.10 -22.72
C ASP A 1106 22.21 18.58 -24.09
N ALA A 1107 21.35 19.61 -24.11
CA ALA A 1107 21.03 20.33 -25.34
C ALA A 1107 21.99 21.51 -25.49
N LEU A 1108 23.01 21.34 -26.34
CA LEU A 1108 23.94 22.40 -26.79
C LEU A 1108 23.25 23.79 -26.89
N PRO A 1109 23.88 24.87 -26.40
CA PRO A 1109 23.30 26.21 -26.43
C PRO A 1109 23.38 26.76 -27.87
N GLY A 1110 22.38 26.40 -28.68
CA GLY A 1110 22.38 26.68 -30.10
C GLY A 1110 20.99 26.64 -30.73
N THR A 1111 19.92 27.01 -30.01
CA THR A 1111 18.58 27.06 -30.62
C THR A 1111 17.63 28.13 -30.08
N SER A 1112 18.13 29.18 -29.42
CA SER A 1112 17.30 30.33 -28.99
C SER A 1112 17.19 31.48 -30.01
N ILE A 1113 17.55 31.26 -31.29
CA ILE A 1113 17.46 32.31 -32.35
C ILE A 1113 16.71 31.84 -33.62
N VAL A 1114 15.83 30.82 -33.56
CA VAL A 1114 15.03 30.43 -34.77
C VAL A 1114 13.50 30.41 -34.59
N TYR A 1115 12.97 30.68 -33.40
CA TYR A 1115 11.50 30.79 -33.20
C TYR A 1115 10.92 32.18 -33.58
N LEU A 1116 11.39 32.75 -34.68
CA LEU A 1116 10.81 33.96 -35.29
C LEU A 1116 10.74 33.87 -36.82
N PHE A 1117 10.67 32.66 -37.38
CA PHE A 1117 10.61 32.46 -38.84
C PHE A 1117 9.68 31.32 -39.33
N CYS A 1118 8.61 30.99 -38.61
CA CYS A 1118 7.58 30.04 -39.08
C CYS A 1118 6.15 30.60 -38.97
N SER A 1119 5.97 31.90 -39.24
CA SER A 1119 4.66 32.50 -39.53
C SER A 1119 4.49 32.89 -41.00
N LEU A 1120 5.43 32.53 -41.88
CA LEU A 1120 5.38 32.85 -43.31
C LEU A 1120 6.05 31.73 -44.10
N ILE A 1121 5.26 30.75 -44.56
CA ILE A 1121 5.36 30.00 -45.83
C ILE A 1121 4.42 28.80 -45.69
N GLU A 1122 3.17 28.97 -46.14
CA GLU A 1122 2.37 27.94 -46.85
C GLU A 1122 1.14 28.63 -47.45
N LEU A 1123 1.40 29.52 -48.41
CA LEU A 1123 0.49 29.76 -49.53
C LEU A 1123 1.26 29.35 -50.79
N SER A 1124 0.57 28.57 -51.63
CA SER A 1124 0.95 28.17 -53.00
C SER A 1124 1.92 26.98 -53.12
N SER A 1125 1.35 25.78 -53.27
CA SER A 1125 1.81 24.87 -54.32
C SER A 1125 0.79 24.86 -55.47
N ALA A 1126 1.18 25.41 -56.61
CA ALA A 1126 0.55 25.17 -57.89
C ALA A 1126 1.63 25.14 -59.00
N ASP A 1127 1.61 24.03 -59.73
CA ASP A 1127 2.10 23.78 -61.09
C ASP A 1127 3.59 23.54 -61.43
N ALA A 1128 3.75 22.43 -62.16
CA ALA A 1128 4.56 22.18 -63.35
C ALA A 1128 5.91 21.41 -63.25
N GLU A 1129 5.83 20.16 -63.73
CA GLU A 1129 6.68 19.47 -64.72
C GLU A 1129 8.18 19.10 -64.48
N ARG A 1130 8.48 17.83 -64.82
CA ARG A 1130 9.78 17.11 -64.96
C ARG A 1130 10.74 17.79 -66.00
N PRO A 1131 12.01 17.35 -66.30
CA PRO A 1131 12.75 16.10 -65.93
C PRO A 1131 14.32 16.19 -65.76
N LYS A 1132 14.95 15.00 -65.58
CA LYS A 1132 16.31 14.52 -66.03
C LYS A 1132 17.55 14.55 -65.09
N SER A 1133 18.08 13.33 -64.87
CA SER A 1133 19.45 12.87 -64.51
C SER A 1133 20.55 13.40 -65.47
N PRO A 1134 21.90 13.24 -65.26
CA PRO A 1134 22.59 12.07 -64.67
C PRO A 1134 23.98 12.25 -63.95
N SER A 1135 24.49 11.13 -63.38
CA SER A 1135 25.92 10.65 -63.32
C SER A 1135 27.03 11.53 -62.67
N GLN A 1136 28.12 11.10 -62.02
CA GLN A 1136 28.79 9.81 -61.73
C GLN A 1136 30.01 10.09 -60.78
N THR A 1137 30.46 9.08 -60.03
CA THR A 1137 31.86 8.73 -59.59
C THR A 1137 32.65 9.64 -58.59
N VAL A 1138 32.97 9.23 -57.33
CA VAL A 1138 34.08 8.35 -56.78
C VAL A 1138 35.43 9.12 -56.62
N PRO A 1139 36.46 8.81 -55.77
CA PRO A 1139 36.70 7.90 -54.58
C PRO A 1139 37.28 8.60 -53.30
N ILE A 1140 37.28 8.05 -52.05
CA ILE A 1140 38.10 7.04 -51.30
C ILE A 1140 39.57 7.41 -50.92
N LEU A 1141 39.93 7.17 -49.64
CA LEU A 1141 41.22 6.73 -49.00
C LEU A 1141 41.68 7.69 -47.88
N SER A 1142 42.30 7.33 -46.75
CA SER A 1142 42.51 6.13 -45.90
C SER A 1142 43.39 6.59 -44.71
N ALA A 1143 43.31 5.91 -43.55
CA ALA A 1143 44.05 6.18 -42.29
C ALA A 1143 45.60 6.13 -42.40
N PRO A 1144 46.38 6.54 -41.36
CA PRO A 1144 46.80 5.57 -40.31
C PRO A 1144 47.09 6.13 -38.89
N ASP A 1145 47.15 5.20 -37.93
CA ASP A 1145 47.70 5.23 -36.54
C ASP A 1145 49.27 5.04 -36.56
N PRO A 1146 50.06 4.92 -35.46
CA PRO A 1146 49.84 5.06 -33.99
C PRO A 1146 51.03 5.73 -33.20
N SER A 1147 50.99 5.67 -31.84
CA SER A 1147 52.09 5.58 -30.84
C SER A 1147 52.41 6.79 -29.93
N GLY A 1148 52.55 6.54 -28.61
CA GLY A 1148 53.21 7.42 -27.63
C GLY A 1148 52.77 7.28 -26.17
N GLU A 1149 53.60 6.64 -25.34
CA GLU A 1149 53.45 6.38 -23.89
C GLU A 1149 53.73 7.59 -22.97
N SER A 1150 53.32 7.43 -21.69
CA SER A 1150 53.85 8.04 -20.42
C SER A 1150 53.40 9.48 -20.13
N ASP A 1151 53.15 9.96 -18.91
CA ASP A 1151 53.18 9.40 -17.56
C ASP A 1151 52.52 10.44 -16.61
N MET A 1152 52.08 9.97 -15.43
CA MET A 1152 52.01 10.71 -14.14
C MET A 1152 50.89 11.73 -13.82
N MET A 1153 50.06 11.28 -12.87
CA MET A 1153 49.68 11.90 -11.58
C MET A 1153 48.73 13.09 -11.48
N ASP A 1154 47.71 12.85 -10.66
CA ASP A 1154 47.05 13.70 -9.67
C ASP A 1154 46.58 15.10 -10.10
N SER A 1155 45.26 15.30 -10.14
CA SER A 1155 44.56 15.94 -9.02
C SER A 1155 43.08 16.17 -9.33
N GLN A 1156 42.29 16.09 -8.26
CA GLN A 1156 40.89 16.46 -8.16
C GLN A 1156 40.61 17.86 -8.74
N GLN A 1157 39.54 18.03 -9.51
CA GLN A 1157 38.39 18.86 -9.15
C GLN A 1157 37.37 18.93 -10.30
N ASP A 1158 36.12 18.74 -9.88
CA ASP A 1158 34.81 18.94 -10.51
C ASP A 1158 34.32 17.99 -11.62
#